data_AF-A0AAD7NDL8-F1
#
_entry.id   AF-A0AAD7NDL8-F1
#
_cell.length_a   1.000
_cell.length_b   1.000
_cell.length_c   1.000
_cell.angle_alpha   90.00
_cell.angle_beta   90.00
_cell.angle_gamma   90.00
#
_symmetry.space_group_name_H-M   'P 1'
#
loop_
_entity.id
_entity.type
_entity.pdbx_description
1 polymer ?
#
loop_
_entity_poly.entity_id
_entity_poly.type
_entity_poly.pdbx_seq_one_letter_code
_entity_poly.pdbx_strand_id
1 'polypeptide(L)'
;MAKAIHLPDEIISEILSPALRVSDEAFSYISTISSFSNIKSASPFMTFTESTSALLVVCKAWLRVSTPLLYHTVVLRSKAQAQALAATLKANPDLGTFIKRLRVEGGFAISMLKILQSSPNITDLFLSVQFASGDNACGLCRGLALLDPVRVIVAKATLWGPISKEALKLLQTLEKCVLKWKKLAIFEFPESLCERTDIPKGLSQAPNLATFVILDPEFFLQRVAGYMELVATNPSLKRIRINPVEAPYDSHHRTAFYGQVERNKKLNALFDRDVVADPPSDLTQIDHLPSTTPFVYPARLAADSVQEDAIWSRVLCFALYNDTSKPKSLSYRRPSLATPLLVCKSFARLGIPHLYETPVLNSMTALNSFASELGLKPILSHYIQGLTLKIDPMGASFFERFETVVASIPKLRELNATHAFPLRWDAFCALAECTGSSMELLRGISIPHRGAANPLVFTSFPRLRELEWYSNATFTDKPEVDTFTSLVKLTVTTSDPSFLTLLSQMELPSLQTVEFPAGSTGGACFFQKHGGKLCDLALSTFQLGDPALAIWRNCPSMKTLHVCCGSKFPTIFSLCTTGQTHTTLERIVFKVPSYLHHGQSQKKALKKVMTSLLASLSSFPALRDITHPACVWPTSEPEILKSSWVKWAESFLEQGIHLVGPDSVRWRPRLKFVTKSKK
;
A
#
# COMPACT_ATOMS: atom_id res chain seq x y z
N MET A 1 -19.05 37.99 -15.45
CA MET A 1 -17.90 37.37 -14.75
C MET A 1 -18.32 37.06 -13.32
N ALA A 2 -18.34 35.78 -12.92
CA ALA A 2 -18.67 35.41 -11.55
C ALA A 2 -17.59 35.97 -10.60
N LYS A 3 -18.01 36.66 -9.54
CA LYS A 3 -17.13 37.19 -8.50
C LYS A 3 -16.42 36.01 -7.85
N ALA A 4 -15.10 35.91 -8.00
CA ALA A 4 -14.32 34.83 -7.43
C ALA A 4 -14.58 34.79 -5.91
N ILE A 5 -15.04 33.64 -5.41
CA ILE A 5 -15.31 33.43 -3.99
C ILE A 5 -13.96 33.53 -3.27
N HIS A 6 -13.80 34.56 -2.45
CA HIS A 6 -12.60 34.74 -1.63
C HIS A 6 -12.75 33.91 -0.36
N LEU A 7 -12.02 32.78 -0.28
CA LEU A 7 -11.96 31.99 0.94
C LEU A 7 -11.05 32.69 1.97
N PRO A 8 -11.40 32.70 3.26
CA PRO A 8 -10.49 33.11 4.34
C PRO A 8 -9.22 32.24 4.37
N ASP A 9 -8.11 32.80 4.86
CA ASP A 9 -6.82 32.11 4.89
C ASP A 9 -6.84 30.86 5.79
N GLU A 10 -7.66 30.85 6.84
CA GLU A 10 -7.85 29.71 7.75
C GLU A 10 -8.47 28.53 7.02
N ILE A 11 -9.49 28.79 6.20
CA ILE A 11 -10.16 27.76 5.39
C ILE A 11 -9.21 27.22 4.32
N ILE A 12 -8.44 28.10 3.67
CA ILE A 12 -7.40 27.68 2.73
C ILE A 12 -6.36 26.81 3.45
N SER A 13 -5.94 27.19 4.66
CA SER A 13 -4.98 26.42 5.46
C SER A 13 -5.52 25.03 5.82
N GLU A 14 -6.77 24.92 6.26
CA GLU A 14 -7.40 23.63 6.57
C GLU A 14 -7.53 22.74 5.33
N ILE A 15 -7.91 23.31 4.18
CA ILE A 15 -7.99 22.58 2.90
C ILE A 15 -6.62 22.03 2.49
N LEU A 16 -5.56 22.83 2.66
CA LEU A 16 -4.22 22.49 2.20
C LEU A 16 -3.43 21.62 3.17
N SER A 17 -3.76 21.67 4.46
CA SER A 17 -2.99 21.01 5.51
C SER A 17 -2.84 19.51 5.30
N PRO A 18 -3.87 18.72 4.92
CA PRO A 18 -3.71 17.29 4.65
C PRO A 18 -2.72 16.96 3.53
N ALA A 19 -2.55 17.86 2.56
CA ALA A 19 -1.67 17.66 1.41
C ALA A 19 -0.23 18.16 1.66
N LEU A 20 -0.07 19.19 2.50
CA LEU A 20 1.22 19.85 2.74
C LEU A 20 1.87 19.44 4.07
N ARG A 21 1.09 19.05 5.08
CA ARG A 21 1.63 18.64 6.38
C ARG A 21 2.08 17.19 6.34
N VAL A 22 3.18 16.96 7.04
CA VAL A 22 3.68 15.61 7.35
C VAL A 22 3.20 15.25 8.74
N SER A 23 2.43 14.16 8.87
CA SER A 23 2.01 13.66 10.19
C SER A 23 3.22 13.31 11.05
N ASP A 24 3.05 13.32 12.38
CA ASP A 24 4.14 12.96 13.28
C ASP A 24 4.62 11.52 13.08
N GLU A 25 3.68 10.61 12.82
CA GLU A 25 3.95 9.22 12.46
C GLU A 25 4.80 9.13 11.18
N ALA A 26 4.45 9.86 10.13
CA ALA A 26 5.25 9.89 8.90
C ALA A 26 6.64 10.52 9.12
N PHE A 27 6.73 11.57 9.93
CA PHE A 27 7.99 12.24 10.26
C PHE A 27 8.94 11.36 11.07
N SER A 28 8.41 10.65 12.06
CA SER A 28 9.15 9.73 12.92
C SER A 28 9.35 8.36 12.28
N TYR A 29 8.65 8.04 11.18
CA TYR A 29 8.74 6.75 10.50
C TYR A 29 10.18 6.34 10.18
N ILE A 30 10.62 5.24 10.79
CA ILE A 30 11.92 4.63 10.55
C ILE A 30 11.69 3.44 9.63
N SER A 31 12.33 3.43 8.46
CA SER A 31 12.32 2.26 7.60
C SER A 31 13.22 1.19 8.23
N THR A 32 12.71 0.45 9.19
CA THR A 32 13.35 -0.78 9.64
C THR A 32 13.25 -1.78 8.51
N ILE A 33 14.39 -2.16 7.95
CA ILE A 33 14.45 -3.39 7.17
C ILE A 33 14.35 -4.51 8.19
N SER A 34 13.12 -4.87 8.59
CA SER A 34 12.94 -6.09 9.35
C SER A 34 13.56 -7.19 8.50
N SER A 35 14.52 -7.91 9.07
CA SER A 35 15.27 -8.92 8.30
C SER A 35 14.36 -10.09 7.91
N PHE A 36 13.14 -10.13 8.44
CA PHE A 36 12.17 -11.22 8.32
C PHE A 36 11.00 -10.89 7.39
N SER A 37 10.61 -9.62 7.23
CA SER A 37 9.58 -9.21 6.28
C SER A 37 10.20 -8.52 5.07
N ASN A 38 10.12 -9.19 3.91
CA ASN A 38 10.57 -8.65 2.62
C ASN A 38 9.74 -7.44 2.14
N ILE A 39 8.74 -7.03 2.91
CA ILE A 39 7.92 -5.85 2.63
C ILE A 39 8.67 -4.66 3.22
N LYS A 40 9.56 -4.05 2.42
CA LYS A 40 9.96 -2.67 2.68
C LYS A 40 8.69 -1.84 2.58
N SER A 41 8.11 -1.48 3.72
CA SER A 41 7.05 -0.48 3.72
C SER A 41 7.63 0.78 3.08
N ALA A 42 6.95 1.25 2.03
CA ALA A 42 7.41 2.39 1.26
C ALA A 42 7.52 3.58 2.21
N SER A 43 8.63 4.31 2.15
CA SER A 43 8.76 5.55 2.92
C SER A 43 7.52 6.42 2.63
N PRO A 44 6.84 6.97 3.66
CA PRO A 44 5.63 7.77 3.46
C PRO A 44 5.88 9.00 2.58
N PHE A 45 7.15 9.38 2.41
CA PHE A 45 7.60 10.46 1.53
C PHE A 45 7.79 10.05 0.06
N MET A 46 7.34 8.86 -0.35
CA MET A 46 7.43 8.35 -1.72
C MET A 46 6.07 8.16 -2.40
N THR A 47 4.97 8.32 -1.67
CA THR A 47 3.61 8.04 -2.16
C THR A 47 3.01 9.21 -2.97
N PHE A 48 3.59 10.42 -2.89
CA PHE A 48 3.04 11.59 -3.56
C PHE A 48 3.17 11.49 -5.09
N THR A 49 2.02 11.40 -5.77
CA THR A 49 1.90 11.37 -7.24
C THR A 49 2.19 12.71 -7.91
N GLU A 50 2.14 13.81 -7.17
CA GLU A 50 2.46 15.15 -7.64
C GLU A 50 3.47 15.86 -6.73
N SER A 51 4.11 16.91 -7.24
CA SER A 51 4.94 17.79 -6.40
C SER A 51 4.02 18.66 -5.54
N THR A 52 4.21 18.68 -4.22
CA THR A 52 3.43 19.55 -3.32
C THR A 52 3.58 21.04 -3.67
N SER A 53 4.67 21.42 -4.35
CA SER A 53 4.86 22.77 -4.87
C SER A 53 3.86 23.18 -5.96
N ALA A 54 3.16 22.24 -6.60
CA ALA A 54 2.11 22.55 -7.58
C ALA A 54 0.91 23.28 -6.93
N LEU A 55 0.69 23.08 -5.62
CA LEU A 55 -0.36 23.80 -4.89
C LEU A 55 -0.03 25.29 -4.72
N LEU A 56 1.25 25.67 -4.74
CA LEU A 56 1.67 27.06 -4.54
C LEU A 56 1.41 27.94 -5.77
N VAL A 57 1.20 27.34 -6.96
CA VAL A 57 1.03 28.10 -8.21
C VAL A 57 -0.42 28.36 -8.59
N VAL A 58 -1.39 27.98 -7.74
CA VAL A 58 -2.83 28.16 -8.01
C VAL A 58 -3.22 29.64 -8.01
N CYS A 59 -2.93 30.36 -6.91
CA CYS A 59 -3.18 31.80 -6.80
C CYS A 59 -2.31 32.43 -5.68
N LYS A 60 -2.32 33.76 -5.56
CA LYS A 60 -1.54 34.49 -4.54
C LYS A 60 -1.92 34.13 -3.09
N ALA A 61 -3.21 33.90 -2.81
CA ALA A 61 -3.66 33.50 -1.49
C ALA A 61 -3.14 32.10 -1.13
N TRP A 62 -3.24 31.14 -2.07
CA TRP A 62 -2.68 29.81 -1.90
C TRP A 62 -1.18 29.86 -1.72
N LEU A 63 -0.43 30.64 -2.51
CA LEU A 63 1.00 30.83 -2.32
C LEU A 63 1.33 31.32 -0.89
N ARG A 64 0.65 32.38 -0.44
CA ARG A 64 0.85 32.97 0.90
C ARG A 64 0.59 31.96 2.02
N VAL A 65 -0.55 31.25 1.97
CA VAL A 65 -0.96 30.29 3.03
C VAL A 65 -0.16 28.99 2.96
N SER A 66 0.14 28.49 1.75
CA SER A 66 0.87 27.22 1.55
C SER A 66 2.35 27.33 1.90
N THR A 67 2.98 28.49 1.71
CA THR A 67 4.43 28.65 1.93
C THR A 67 4.86 28.23 3.34
N PRO A 68 4.28 28.75 4.44
CA PRO A 68 4.66 28.30 5.78
C PRO A 68 4.33 26.83 6.01
N LEU A 69 3.22 26.31 5.47
CA LEU A 69 2.84 24.89 5.59
C LEU A 69 3.86 23.96 4.89
N LEU A 70 4.33 24.34 3.70
CA LEU A 70 5.30 23.58 2.91
C LEU A 70 6.68 23.56 3.59
N TYR A 71 7.12 24.69 4.14
CA TYR A 71 8.43 24.79 4.81
C TYR A 71 8.41 24.28 6.25
N HIS A 72 7.23 24.08 6.86
CA HIS A 72 7.10 23.61 8.24
C HIS A 72 7.91 22.34 8.50
N THR A 73 7.80 21.35 7.61
CA THR A 73 8.53 20.08 7.71
C THR A 73 9.39 19.86 6.47
N VAL A 74 10.71 19.93 6.66
CA VAL A 74 11.69 19.72 5.59
C VAL A 74 12.32 18.35 5.70
N VAL A 75 12.33 17.59 4.60
CA VAL A 75 12.95 16.26 4.50
C VAL A 75 14.05 16.27 3.45
N LEU A 76 15.31 16.10 3.87
CA LEU A 76 16.50 16.11 3.02
C LEU A 76 17.05 14.69 2.84
N ARG A 77 17.07 14.21 1.58
CA ARG A 77 17.49 12.83 1.23
C ARG A 77 18.57 12.78 0.15
N SER A 78 19.08 13.94 -0.26
CA SER A 78 20.12 14.04 -1.29
C SER A 78 20.92 15.33 -1.15
N LYS A 79 22.15 15.31 -1.67
CA LYS A 79 23.02 16.49 -1.67
C LYS A 79 22.43 17.65 -2.46
N ALA A 80 21.80 17.37 -3.60
CA ALA A 80 21.16 18.37 -4.46
C ALA A 80 20.03 19.10 -3.73
N GLN A 81 19.18 18.38 -2.99
CA GLN A 81 18.12 19.00 -2.17
C GLN A 81 18.70 19.92 -1.09
N ALA A 82 19.72 19.46 -0.36
CA ALA A 82 20.35 20.27 0.68
C ALA A 82 21.03 21.53 0.11
N GLN A 83 21.67 21.44 -1.06
CA GLN A 83 22.26 22.60 -1.72
C GLN A 83 21.20 23.57 -2.24
N ALA A 84 20.14 23.06 -2.87
CA ALA A 84 19.03 23.88 -3.35
C ALA A 84 18.38 24.63 -2.18
N LEU A 85 18.07 23.94 -1.08
CA LEU A 85 17.51 24.58 0.11
C LEU A 85 18.48 25.61 0.70
N ALA A 86 19.76 25.28 0.85
CA ALA A 86 20.76 26.23 1.35
C ALA A 86 20.85 27.49 0.49
N ALA A 87 20.74 27.36 -0.84
CA ALA A 87 20.72 28.50 -1.75
C ALA A 87 19.42 29.31 -1.61
N THR A 88 18.27 28.64 -1.52
CA THR A 88 16.97 29.27 -1.33
C THR A 88 16.90 30.05 -0.02
N LEU A 89 17.36 29.47 1.09
CA LEU A 89 17.39 30.14 2.39
C LEU A 89 18.39 31.30 2.43
N LYS A 90 19.51 31.18 1.70
CA LYS A 90 20.45 32.30 1.55
C LYS A 90 19.79 33.47 0.80
N ALA A 91 18.99 33.19 -0.22
CA ALA A 91 18.30 34.21 -1.01
C ALA A 91 17.08 34.78 -0.28
N ASN A 92 16.41 33.98 0.53
CA ASN A 92 15.18 34.34 1.26
C ASN A 92 15.26 33.82 2.70
N PRO A 93 15.95 34.55 3.60
CA PRO A 93 16.19 34.09 4.97
C PRO A 93 14.89 33.83 5.77
N ASP A 94 13.83 34.60 5.50
CA ASP A 94 12.54 34.49 6.20
C ASP A 94 11.93 33.09 6.08
N LEU A 95 12.17 32.39 4.95
CA LEU A 95 11.68 31.03 4.75
C LEU A 95 12.25 30.04 5.78
N GLY A 96 13.46 30.29 6.28
CA GLY A 96 14.08 29.45 7.28
C GLY A 96 13.39 29.55 8.65
N THR A 97 12.70 30.66 8.92
CA THR A 97 11.93 30.85 10.16
C THR A 97 10.68 29.96 10.23
N PHE A 98 10.16 29.53 9.07
CA PHE A 98 9.03 28.61 8.98
C PHE A 98 9.41 27.16 9.23
N ILE A 99 10.69 26.79 9.14
CA ILE A 99 11.15 25.41 9.35
C ILE A 99 11.11 25.08 10.84
N LYS A 100 10.19 24.19 11.23
CA LYS A 100 10.04 23.68 12.60
C LYS A 100 10.54 22.25 12.74
N ARG A 101 10.34 21.43 11.70
CA ARG A 101 10.77 20.03 11.67
C ARG A 101 11.78 19.82 10.56
N LEU A 102 12.94 19.27 10.90
CA LEU A 102 13.99 18.96 9.94
C LEU A 102 14.38 17.49 10.03
N ARG A 103 14.22 16.77 8.92
CA ARG A 103 14.65 15.38 8.76
C ARG A 103 15.81 15.29 7.78
N VAL A 104 16.93 14.71 8.22
CA VAL A 104 18.16 14.60 7.44
C VAL A 104 18.56 13.14 7.27
N GLU A 105 18.54 12.66 6.03
CA GLU A 105 18.91 11.29 5.64
C GLU A 105 20.23 11.28 4.85
N GLY A 106 21.33 11.72 5.48
CA GLY A 106 22.67 11.69 4.89
C GLY A 106 23.60 12.82 5.34
N GLY A 107 24.83 12.83 4.78
CA GLY A 107 25.88 13.78 5.14
C GLY A 107 26.15 14.82 4.07
N PHE A 108 25.35 15.89 4.04
CA PHE A 108 25.37 16.88 2.96
C PHE A 108 26.39 18.02 3.15
N ALA A 109 27.47 17.77 3.90
CA ALA A 109 28.61 18.67 4.08
C ALA A 109 28.20 20.11 4.44
N ILE A 110 28.86 21.11 3.85
CA ILE A 110 28.69 22.55 4.19
C ILE A 110 27.27 23.08 3.98
N SER A 111 26.46 22.45 3.13
CA SER A 111 25.07 22.87 2.92
C SER A 111 24.25 22.74 4.20
N MET A 112 24.51 21.71 5.01
CA MET A 112 23.81 21.55 6.29
C MET A 112 24.13 22.66 7.28
N LEU A 113 25.37 23.15 7.33
CA LEU A 113 25.70 24.28 8.19
C LEU A 113 24.89 25.52 7.81
N LYS A 114 24.79 25.81 6.50
CA LYS A 114 24.03 26.97 6.00
C LYS A 114 22.54 26.86 6.29
N ILE A 115 21.96 25.67 6.14
CA ILE A 115 20.55 25.41 6.45
C ILE A 115 20.30 25.64 7.95
N LEU A 116 21.11 25.04 8.81
CA LEU A 116 20.95 25.13 10.26
C LEU A 116 21.17 26.57 10.77
N GLN A 117 22.11 27.32 10.18
CA GLN A 117 22.29 28.75 10.47
C GLN A 117 21.08 29.60 10.10
N SER A 118 20.35 29.21 9.06
CA SER A 118 19.20 29.96 8.55
C SER A 118 17.87 29.51 9.16
N SER A 119 17.87 28.45 9.98
CA SER A 119 16.64 27.80 10.48
C SER A 119 16.64 27.74 12.02
N PRO A 120 16.61 28.89 12.71
CA PRO A 120 16.76 28.94 14.17
C PRO A 120 15.58 28.33 14.94
N ASN A 121 14.45 28.09 14.26
CA ASN A 121 13.19 27.66 14.86
C ASN A 121 12.96 26.15 14.82
N ILE A 122 13.98 25.34 14.50
CA ILE A 122 13.85 23.89 14.47
C ILE A 122 13.58 23.36 15.89
N THR A 123 12.39 22.79 16.09
CA THR A 123 11.95 22.14 17.32
C THR A 123 12.13 20.64 17.26
N ASP A 124 11.97 20.04 16.08
CA ASP A 124 12.03 18.59 15.89
C ASP A 124 13.12 18.25 14.88
N LEU A 125 14.10 17.48 15.32
CA LEU A 125 15.25 17.11 14.51
C LEU A 125 15.33 15.59 14.35
N PHE A 126 15.23 15.11 13.11
CA PHE A 126 15.46 13.71 12.77
C PHE A 126 16.80 13.58 12.05
N LEU A 127 17.65 12.66 12.54
CA LEU A 127 18.99 12.39 11.99
C LEU A 127 19.15 10.91 11.67
N SER A 128 19.32 10.58 10.38
CA SER A 128 19.82 9.26 9.99
C SER A 128 21.34 9.20 10.17
N VAL A 129 21.83 8.18 10.85
CA VAL A 129 23.28 7.89 10.94
C VAL A 129 23.77 6.98 9.82
N GLN A 130 22.96 6.72 8.80
CA GLN A 130 23.34 5.95 7.62
C GLN A 130 23.96 6.87 6.57
N PHE A 131 25.29 6.93 6.55
CA PHE A 131 26.04 7.71 5.57
C PHE A 131 26.45 6.89 4.36
N ALA A 132 26.34 7.48 3.18
CA ALA A 132 26.90 6.96 1.95
C ALA A 132 28.43 6.97 1.95
N SER A 133 29.03 6.21 1.03
CA SER A 133 30.41 6.49 0.63
C SER A 133 30.48 7.88 -0.03
N GLY A 134 31.33 8.76 0.49
CA GLY A 134 31.48 10.14 0.02
C GLY A 134 30.63 11.19 0.75
N ASP A 135 29.73 10.76 1.64
CA ASP A 135 29.05 11.68 2.55
C ASP A 135 30.02 12.30 3.56
N ASN A 136 29.67 13.48 4.07
CA ASN A 136 30.47 14.20 5.04
C ASN A 136 29.58 14.89 6.09
N ALA A 137 29.75 14.51 7.37
CA ALA A 137 28.94 15.01 8.47
C ALA A 137 29.43 16.35 9.04
N CYS A 138 30.55 16.91 8.56
CA CYS A 138 31.18 18.10 9.16
C CYS A 138 30.25 19.31 9.27
N GLY A 139 29.41 19.58 8.27
CA GLY A 139 28.46 20.69 8.34
C GLY A 139 27.33 20.46 9.35
N LEU A 140 26.88 19.20 9.51
CA LEU A 140 25.96 18.83 10.60
C LEU A 140 26.61 19.05 11.95
N CYS A 141 27.81 18.48 12.17
CA CYS A 141 28.53 18.62 13.44
C CYS A 141 28.70 20.08 13.87
N ARG A 142 29.03 20.96 12.93
CA ARG A 142 29.18 22.41 13.21
C ARG A 142 27.85 23.11 13.46
N GLY A 143 26.81 22.76 12.72
CA GLY A 143 25.50 23.41 12.82
C GLY A 143 24.66 22.96 14.01
N LEU A 144 24.83 21.73 14.51
CA LEU A 144 24.07 21.21 15.66
C LEU A 144 24.23 22.07 16.92
N ALA A 145 25.41 22.65 17.13
CA ALA A 145 25.68 23.55 18.25
C ALA A 145 24.90 24.88 18.18
N LEU A 146 24.28 25.20 17.04
CA LEU A 146 23.47 26.41 16.82
C LEU A 146 21.99 26.18 17.15
N LEU A 147 21.58 24.94 17.38
CA LEU A 147 20.19 24.58 17.63
C LEU A 147 19.92 24.42 19.14
N ASP A 148 18.64 24.42 19.47
CA ASP A 148 18.11 24.06 20.78
C ASP A 148 16.77 23.32 20.60
N PRO A 149 16.79 22.09 20.02
CA PRO A 149 15.58 21.36 19.65
C PRO A 149 14.84 20.86 20.89
N VAL A 150 13.52 20.70 20.75
CA VAL A 150 12.65 20.07 21.76
C VAL A 150 12.70 18.55 21.64
N ARG A 151 12.72 18.03 20.41
CA ARG A 151 12.72 16.59 20.12
C ARG A 151 13.85 16.24 19.17
N VAL A 152 14.55 15.15 19.47
CA VAL A 152 15.58 14.59 18.60
C VAL A 152 15.30 13.11 18.38
N ILE A 153 15.26 12.71 17.11
CA ILE A 153 15.10 11.32 16.67
C ILE A 153 16.37 10.91 15.95
N VAL A 154 17.04 9.87 16.41
CA VAL A 154 18.16 9.27 15.69
C VAL A 154 17.70 7.97 15.08
N ALA A 155 17.95 7.79 13.79
CA ALA A 155 17.56 6.59 13.06
C ALA A 155 18.75 5.87 12.46
N LYS A 156 18.67 4.53 12.43
CA LYS A 156 19.67 3.65 11.83
C LYS A 156 18.97 2.61 10.96
N ALA A 157 19.05 2.73 9.64
CA ALA A 157 18.29 1.86 8.74
C ALA A 157 18.70 0.37 8.79
N THR A 158 19.95 0.07 9.17
CA THR A 158 20.44 -1.31 9.29
C THR A 158 20.85 -1.58 10.73
N LEU A 159 20.16 -2.52 11.37
CA LEU A 159 20.51 -2.98 12.72
C LEU A 159 21.93 -3.54 12.76
N TRP A 160 22.30 -4.28 11.71
CA TRP A 160 23.57 -4.98 11.57
C TRP A 160 24.49 -4.22 10.61
N GLY A 161 25.62 -3.73 11.12
CA GLY A 161 26.63 -3.07 10.31
C GLY A 161 27.64 -2.27 11.13
N PRO A 162 28.85 -2.06 10.59
CA PRO A 162 29.81 -1.12 11.16
C PRO A 162 29.25 0.30 11.08
N ILE A 163 29.43 1.07 12.15
CA ILE A 163 29.15 2.52 12.16
C ILE A 163 30.25 3.20 11.34
N SER A 164 29.89 4.03 10.37
CA SER A 164 30.89 4.76 9.59
C SER A 164 31.63 5.79 10.44
N LYS A 165 32.84 6.19 10.04
CA LYS A 165 33.60 7.24 10.74
C LYS A 165 32.83 8.56 10.85
N GLU A 166 32.08 8.92 9.79
CA GLU A 166 31.24 10.12 9.78
C GLU A 166 30.03 9.99 10.72
N ALA A 167 29.42 8.80 10.82
CA ALA A 167 28.37 8.53 11.80
C ALA A 167 28.87 8.64 13.23
N LEU A 168 30.02 8.03 13.53
CA LEU A 168 30.62 8.10 14.85
C LEU A 168 30.95 9.55 15.24
N LYS A 169 31.50 10.32 14.30
CA LYS A 169 31.77 11.75 14.49
C LYS A 169 30.50 12.56 14.76
N LEU A 170 29.41 12.26 14.05
CA LEU A 170 28.11 12.90 14.31
C LEU A 170 27.59 12.55 15.70
N LEU A 171 27.63 11.27 16.09
CA LEU A 171 27.17 10.78 17.39
C LEU A 171 27.96 11.40 18.56
N GLN A 172 29.28 11.49 18.45
CA GLN A 172 30.14 12.20 19.42
C GLN A 172 29.83 13.70 19.49
N THR A 173 29.39 14.29 18.38
CA THR A 173 28.99 15.70 18.38
C THR A 173 27.63 15.88 19.06
N LEU A 174 26.69 14.96 18.81
CA LEU A 174 25.38 14.94 19.46
C LEU A 174 25.51 14.80 20.98
N GLU A 175 26.36 13.90 21.46
CA GLU A 175 26.68 13.74 22.89
C GLU A 175 27.06 15.09 23.55
N LYS A 176 27.88 15.90 22.87
CA LYS A 176 28.28 17.22 23.39
C LYS A 176 27.17 18.26 23.29
N CYS A 177 26.27 18.14 22.32
CA CYS A 177 25.17 19.08 22.09
C CYS A 177 24.00 18.83 23.05
N VAL A 178 23.67 17.58 23.36
CA VAL A 178 22.56 17.25 24.29
C VAL A 178 22.76 17.85 25.69
N LEU A 179 24.02 18.04 26.11
CA LEU A 179 24.36 18.72 27.36
C LEU A 179 24.07 20.22 27.34
N LYS A 180 24.02 20.83 26.15
CA LYS A 180 23.83 22.28 25.96
C LYS A 180 22.40 22.65 25.61
N TRP A 181 21.62 21.71 25.08
CA TRP A 181 20.24 21.94 24.68
C TRP A 181 19.34 22.06 25.90
N LYS A 182 18.82 23.27 26.09
CA LYS A 182 17.94 23.63 27.20
C LYS A 182 16.50 23.25 26.90
N LYS A 183 16.11 23.09 25.64
CA LYS A 183 14.72 22.74 25.27
C LYS A 183 14.50 21.25 25.08
N LEU A 184 15.56 20.44 25.04
CA LEU A 184 15.48 19.01 24.74
C LEU A 184 14.61 18.29 25.79
N ALA A 185 13.40 17.90 25.39
CA ALA A 185 12.42 17.21 26.21
C ALA A 185 12.24 15.76 25.79
N ILE A 186 12.40 15.43 24.51
CA ILE A 186 12.20 14.08 23.96
C ILE A 186 13.44 13.66 23.17
N PHE A 187 13.96 12.48 23.48
CA PHE A 187 15.06 11.89 22.73
C PHE A 187 14.73 10.44 22.35
N GLU A 188 14.73 10.16 21.06
CA GLU A 188 14.45 8.83 20.51
C GLU A 188 15.72 8.25 19.90
N PHE A 189 16.10 7.05 20.33
CA PHE A 189 17.40 6.49 20.00
C PHE A 189 17.33 4.97 19.73
N PRO A 190 18.01 4.47 18.68
CA PRO A 190 18.03 3.04 18.38
C PRO A 190 18.83 2.30 19.43
N GLU A 191 18.28 1.22 19.98
CA GLU A 191 18.93 0.42 21.02
C GLU A 191 20.33 -0.04 20.62
N SER A 192 20.51 -0.45 19.36
CA SER A 192 21.80 -0.89 18.81
C SER A 192 22.93 0.16 18.82
N LEU A 193 22.61 1.44 19.05
CA LEU A 193 23.59 2.52 19.18
C LEU A 193 23.87 2.89 20.64
N CYS A 194 22.99 2.55 21.58
CA CYS A 194 23.15 2.88 23.00
C CYS A 194 24.45 2.31 23.56
N GLU A 195 24.78 1.06 23.23
CA GLU A 195 25.98 0.37 23.75
C GLU A 195 27.28 0.83 23.08
N ARG A 196 27.18 1.56 21.97
CA ARG A 196 28.32 1.90 21.11
C ARG A 196 28.70 3.38 21.21
N THR A 197 28.00 4.14 22.04
CA THR A 197 28.16 5.59 22.16
C THR A 197 28.01 6.04 23.60
N ASP A 198 28.58 7.20 23.93
CA ASP A 198 28.42 7.85 25.24
C ASP A 198 27.17 8.76 25.29
N ILE A 199 26.29 8.72 24.29
CA ILE A 199 25.04 9.50 24.27
C ILE A 199 24.18 9.23 25.52
N PRO A 200 23.98 7.97 25.98
CA PRO A 200 23.25 7.71 27.23
C PRO A 200 23.81 8.47 28.45
N LYS A 201 25.12 8.70 28.52
CA LYS A 201 25.77 9.50 29.56
C LYS A 201 25.46 10.98 29.40
N GLY A 202 25.47 11.50 28.17
CA GLY A 202 25.02 12.87 27.89
C GLY A 202 23.55 13.08 28.25
N LEU A 203 22.70 12.12 27.90
CA LEU A 203 21.28 12.13 28.22
C LEU A 203 21.01 12.02 29.71
N SER A 204 21.85 11.33 30.49
CA SER A 204 21.69 11.29 31.95
C SER A 204 21.90 12.64 32.64
N GLN A 205 22.52 13.58 31.94
CA GLN A 205 22.85 14.92 32.43
C GLN A 205 22.06 16.03 31.71
N ALA A 206 21.23 15.68 30.72
CA ALA A 206 20.46 16.66 29.97
C ALA A 206 19.41 17.34 30.87
N PRO A 207 19.39 18.68 30.99
CA PRO A 207 18.69 19.37 32.07
C PRO A 207 17.17 19.24 32.02
N ASN A 208 16.59 19.09 30.82
CA ASN A 208 15.13 19.10 30.62
C ASN A 208 14.59 17.84 29.92
N LEU A 209 15.40 16.78 29.83
CA LEU A 209 14.99 15.54 29.18
C LEU A 209 13.85 14.89 29.98
N ALA A 210 12.65 14.87 29.42
CA ALA A 210 11.46 14.34 30.07
C ALA A 210 11.08 12.94 29.59
N THR A 211 11.32 12.62 28.31
CA THR A 211 10.98 11.33 27.70
C THR A 211 12.14 10.76 26.90
N PHE A 212 12.50 9.51 27.18
CA PHE A 212 13.44 8.73 26.39
C PHE A 212 12.69 7.62 25.66
N VAL A 213 12.83 7.54 24.33
CA VAL A 213 12.17 6.53 23.50
C VAL A 213 13.22 5.60 22.92
N ILE A 214 13.07 4.31 23.16
CA ILE A 214 13.92 3.26 22.61
C ILE A 214 13.29 2.82 21.28
N LEU A 215 14.08 2.96 20.21
CA LEU A 215 13.71 2.57 18.86
C LEU A 215 14.30 1.19 18.53
N ASP A 216 13.57 0.42 17.74
CA ASP A 216 13.96 -0.88 17.18
C ASP A 216 14.45 -1.91 18.21
N PRO A 217 13.63 -2.28 19.21
CA PRO A 217 14.02 -3.19 20.28
C PRO A 217 14.21 -4.67 19.87
N GLU A 218 14.12 -4.99 18.57
CA GLU A 218 13.87 -6.35 18.04
C GLU A 218 14.77 -7.47 18.57
N PHE A 219 15.97 -7.16 19.08
CA PHE A 219 16.96 -8.18 19.46
C PHE A 219 17.49 -8.10 20.89
N PHE A 220 17.35 -6.97 21.58
CA PHE A 220 18.09 -6.72 22.82
C PHE A 220 17.21 -6.58 24.07
N LEU A 221 15.88 -6.64 23.94
CA LEU A 221 14.95 -6.82 25.07
C LEU A 221 14.99 -8.25 25.65
N GLN A 222 16.18 -8.84 25.79
CA GLN A 222 16.37 -9.98 26.67
C GLN A 222 16.73 -9.53 28.08
N ARG A 223 17.36 -8.35 28.21
CA ARG A 223 17.82 -7.83 29.50
C ARG A 223 17.70 -6.31 29.58
N VAL A 224 17.54 -5.79 30.79
CA VAL A 224 17.71 -4.36 31.05
C VAL A 224 19.17 -4.02 30.79
N ALA A 225 19.44 -3.25 29.75
CA ALA A 225 20.79 -2.85 29.39
C ALA A 225 21.28 -1.70 30.28
N GLY A 226 22.59 -1.66 30.58
CA GLY A 226 23.17 -0.66 31.48
C GLY A 226 22.95 0.79 31.05
N TYR A 227 22.75 1.04 29.75
CA TYR A 227 22.42 2.37 29.25
C TYR A 227 21.05 2.88 29.75
N MET A 228 20.07 1.98 29.97
CA MET A 228 18.75 2.36 30.47
C MET A 228 18.85 2.83 31.92
N GLU A 229 19.60 2.09 32.74
CA GLU A 229 19.87 2.45 34.13
C GLU A 229 20.61 3.79 34.22
N LEU A 230 21.59 3.99 33.34
CA LEU A 230 22.33 5.25 33.23
C LEU A 230 21.40 6.41 32.87
N VAL A 231 20.58 6.30 31.83
CA VAL A 231 19.62 7.37 31.43
C VAL A 231 18.60 7.62 32.54
N ALA A 232 18.16 6.58 33.23
CA ALA A 232 17.27 6.70 34.39
C ALA A 232 17.91 7.47 35.56
N THR A 233 19.22 7.71 35.58
CA THR A 233 19.85 8.62 36.57
C THR A 233 19.51 10.09 36.35
N ASN A 234 18.98 10.46 35.18
CA ASN A 234 18.57 11.84 34.91
C ASN A 234 17.44 12.28 35.86
N PRO A 235 17.61 13.39 36.61
CA PRO A 235 16.61 13.86 37.57
C PRO A 235 15.33 14.41 36.92
N SER A 236 15.38 14.85 35.66
CA SER A 236 14.27 15.43 34.91
C SER A 236 13.49 14.39 34.10
N LEU A 237 14.02 13.17 33.95
CA LEU A 237 13.38 12.11 33.19
C LEU A 237 12.12 11.63 33.89
N LYS A 238 11.01 11.68 33.16
CA LYS A 238 9.68 11.28 33.65
C LYS A 238 9.25 9.94 33.06
N ARG A 239 9.65 9.65 31.81
CA ARG A 239 9.16 8.49 31.06
C ARG A 239 10.24 7.83 30.21
N ILE A 240 10.21 6.51 30.17
CA ILE A 240 10.91 5.66 29.20
C ILE A 240 9.84 4.91 28.40
N ARG A 241 9.90 5.03 27.07
CA ARG A 241 8.99 4.38 26.13
C ARG A 241 9.77 3.44 25.23
N ILE A 242 9.13 2.34 24.85
CA ILE A 242 9.61 1.48 23.77
C ILE A 242 8.61 1.61 22.64
N ASN A 243 9.08 2.03 21.47
CA ASN A 243 8.21 2.11 20.30
C ASN A 243 7.87 0.66 19.87
N PRO A 244 6.58 0.25 19.85
CA PRO A 244 6.21 -1.12 19.53
C PRO A 244 6.67 -1.49 18.13
N VAL A 245 7.36 -2.63 18.01
CA VAL A 245 7.55 -3.29 16.73
C VAL A 245 6.22 -3.97 16.42
N GLU A 246 5.63 -3.69 15.26
CA GLU A 246 4.38 -4.33 14.78
C GLU A 246 4.48 -5.86 14.64
N ALA A 247 5.66 -6.44 14.84
CA ALA A 247 5.90 -7.86 14.69
C ALA A 247 5.29 -8.66 15.87
N PRO A 248 4.57 -9.76 15.59
CA PRO A 248 4.05 -10.70 16.58
C PRO A 248 5.19 -11.57 17.15
N TYR A 249 6.18 -10.94 17.77
CA TYR A 249 7.29 -11.65 18.39
C TYR A 249 6.86 -12.38 19.65
N ASP A 250 7.60 -13.44 19.95
CA ASP A 250 7.43 -14.32 21.09
C ASP A 250 7.22 -13.54 22.39
N SER A 251 6.04 -13.74 22.98
CA SER A 251 5.65 -13.23 24.29
C SER A 251 6.71 -13.46 25.37
N HIS A 252 7.50 -14.53 25.25
CA HIS A 252 8.48 -14.93 26.27
C HIS A 252 9.59 -13.91 26.50
N HIS A 253 10.20 -13.37 25.44
CA HIS A 253 11.27 -12.36 25.57
C HIS A 253 10.75 -11.06 26.19
N ARG A 254 9.55 -10.64 25.77
CA ARG A 254 8.89 -9.47 26.37
C ARG A 254 8.66 -9.69 27.86
N THR A 255 8.14 -10.84 28.26
CA THR A 255 7.92 -11.17 29.68
C THR A 255 9.23 -11.14 30.48
N ALA A 256 10.32 -11.72 29.96
CA ALA A 256 11.61 -11.73 30.63
C ALA A 256 12.22 -10.33 30.82
N PHE A 257 12.07 -9.46 29.83
CA PHE A 257 12.48 -8.05 29.92
C PHE A 257 11.64 -7.27 30.93
N TYR A 258 10.31 -7.35 30.85
CA TYR A 258 9.42 -6.66 31.79
C TYR A 258 9.63 -7.13 33.23
N GLY A 259 9.89 -8.43 33.44
CA GLY A 259 10.24 -8.95 34.77
C GLY A 259 11.55 -8.37 35.34
N GLN A 260 12.50 -7.95 34.49
CA GLN A 260 13.70 -7.24 34.94
C GLN A 260 13.43 -5.76 35.21
N VAL A 261 12.64 -5.10 34.36
CA VAL A 261 12.18 -3.73 34.59
C VAL A 261 11.44 -3.64 35.93
N GLU A 262 10.58 -4.62 36.24
CA GLU A 262 9.85 -4.71 37.51
C GLU A 262 10.75 -4.80 38.74
N ARG A 263 11.85 -5.56 38.65
CA ARG A 263 12.81 -5.70 39.75
C ARG A 263 13.60 -4.40 39.97
N ASN A 264 13.79 -3.59 38.93
CA ASN A 264 14.45 -2.29 39.05
C ASN A 264 13.40 -1.20 39.37
N LYS A 265 13.22 -0.89 40.66
CA LYS A 265 12.21 0.08 41.14
C LYS A 265 12.23 1.41 40.40
N LYS A 266 13.42 1.92 40.06
CA LYS A 266 13.57 3.22 39.39
C LYS A 266 13.10 3.14 37.94
N LEU A 267 13.53 2.13 37.20
CA LEU A 267 13.08 1.92 35.82
C LEU A 267 11.58 1.63 35.78
N ASN A 268 11.08 0.81 36.69
CA ASN A 268 9.66 0.48 36.77
C ASN A 268 8.77 1.74 36.91
N ALA A 269 9.21 2.72 37.71
CA ALA A 269 8.48 3.97 37.90
C ALA A 269 8.51 4.89 36.67
N LEU A 270 9.51 4.75 35.80
CA LEU A 270 9.66 5.54 34.58
C LEU A 270 9.03 4.87 33.35
N PHE A 271 8.83 3.55 33.39
CA PHE A 271 8.46 2.80 32.20
C PHE A 271 6.96 2.92 31.89
N ASP A 272 6.63 3.41 30.70
CA ASP A 272 5.24 3.57 30.24
C ASP A 272 4.71 2.23 29.69
N ARG A 273 3.79 1.59 30.42
CA ARG A 273 3.25 0.25 30.09
C ARG A 273 1.98 0.29 29.24
N ASP A 274 1.32 1.44 29.15
CA ASP A 274 -0.06 1.54 28.65
C ASP A 274 -0.17 1.63 27.12
N VAL A 275 0.92 1.44 26.37
CA VAL A 275 0.99 1.65 24.91
C VAL A 275 0.41 0.48 24.07
N VAL A 276 -0.53 -0.30 24.62
CA VAL A 276 -1.37 -1.18 23.78
C VAL A 276 -2.76 -0.56 23.53
N ALA A 277 -3.11 0.53 24.22
CA ALA A 277 -4.41 1.18 24.07
C ALA A 277 -4.33 2.38 23.13
N ASP A 278 -4.79 2.16 21.88
CA ASP A 278 -5.12 3.14 20.83
C ASP A 278 -4.03 4.17 20.46
N PRO A 279 -3.93 4.59 19.18
CA PRO A 279 -3.14 5.78 18.86
C PRO A 279 -3.61 6.92 19.78
N PRO A 280 -2.68 7.68 20.38
CA PRO A 280 -3.06 8.67 21.37
C PRO A 280 -4.14 9.57 20.76
N SER A 281 -5.29 9.62 21.42
CA SER A 281 -6.38 10.55 21.09
C SER A 281 -5.94 12.02 21.13
N ASP A 282 -4.68 12.32 21.50
CA ASP A 282 -3.97 13.60 21.38
C ASP A 282 -3.78 14.13 19.95
N LEU A 283 -4.51 13.61 18.95
CA LEU A 283 -4.99 14.49 17.87
C LEU A 283 -5.87 15.65 18.40
N THR A 284 -6.23 15.65 19.69
CA THR A 284 -6.83 16.78 20.39
C THR A 284 -5.84 17.84 20.89
N GLN A 285 -4.51 17.62 20.89
CA GLN A 285 -3.54 18.72 21.09
C GLN A 285 -3.29 19.50 19.79
N ILE A 286 -4.38 19.89 19.15
CA ILE A 286 -4.38 21.07 18.29
C ILE A 286 -4.63 22.24 19.24
N ASP A 287 -3.62 22.60 20.05
CA ASP A 287 -3.69 23.69 21.04
C ASP A 287 -3.87 25.09 20.39
N HIS A 288 -4.11 25.14 19.07
CA HIS A 288 -4.51 26.35 18.34
C HIS A 288 -5.68 26.13 17.36
N LEU A 289 -6.48 25.08 17.48
CA LEU A 289 -7.82 25.10 16.87
C LEU A 289 -8.66 26.00 17.78
N PRO A 290 -9.22 27.12 17.30
CA PRO A 290 -10.15 27.89 18.10
C PRO A 290 -11.24 26.96 18.61
N SER A 291 -11.45 26.98 19.94
CA SER A 291 -12.59 26.39 20.66
C SER A 291 -13.70 25.96 19.71
N THR A 292 -13.85 24.64 19.53
CA THR A 292 -14.86 24.07 18.64
C THR A 292 -16.21 24.63 19.04
N THR A 293 -16.78 25.45 18.15
CA THR A 293 -18.18 25.82 18.20
C THR A 293 -19.01 24.54 18.36
N PRO A 294 -19.99 24.49 19.28
CA PRO A 294 -20.84 23.32 19.45
C PRO A 294 -21.38 22.91 18.08
N PHE A 295 -21.26 21.63 17.73
CA PHE A 295 -21.77 21.12 16.47
C PHE A 295 -23.28 21.37 16.44
N VAL A 296 -23.70 22.37 15.65
CA VAL A 296 -25.12 22.66 15.45
C VAL A 296 -25.63 21.66 14.41
N TYR A 297 -26.38 20.66 14.87
CA TYR A 297 -27.07 19.75 13.96
C TYR A 297 -27.97 20.59 13.03
N PRO A 298 -27.83 20.51 11.70
CA PRO A 298 -28.59 21.37 10.80
C PRO A 298 -30.09 21.15 10.99
N ALA A 299 -30.83 22.19 11.40
CA ALA A 299 -32.27 22.10 11.65
C ALA A 299 -33.07 21.61 10.42
N ARG A 300 -32.53 21.80 9.21
CA ARG A 300 -33.10 21.29 7.95
C ARG A 300 -33.09 19.76 7.86
N LEU A 301 -32.08 19.10 8.43
CA LEU A 301 -32.01 17.64 8.42
C LEU A 301 -33.05 17.02 9.36
N ALA A 302 -33.29 17.64 10.51
CA ALA A 302 -34.33 17.21 11.44
C ALA A 302 -35.77 17.34 10.87
N ALA A 303 -35.96 18.17 9.84
CA ALA A 303 -37.25 18.40 9.20
C ALA A 303 -37.52 17.47 8.00
N ASP A 304 -36.49 16.82 7.45
CA ASP A 304 -36.59 15.92 6.29
C ASP A 304 -35.99 14.55 6.63
N SER A 305 -36.84 13.65 7.15
CA SER A 305 -36.44 12.32 7.58
C SER A 305 -35.92 11.44 6.44
N VAL A 306 -36.33 11.69 5.18
CA VAL A 306 -35.86 10.94 4.01
C VAL A 306 -34.44 11.37 3.66
N GLN A 307 -34.18 12.68 3.65
CA GLN A 307 -32.83 13.20 3.44
C GLN A 307 -31.89 12.81 4.59
N GLU A 308 -32.37 12.88 5.83
CA GLU A 308 -31.62 12.42 7.01
C GLU A 308 -31.27 10.93 6.91
N ASP A 309 -32.24 10.07 6.58
CA ASP A 309 -32.03 8.64 6.39
C ASP A 309 -31.02 8.36 5.26
N ALA A 310 -31.11 9.10 4.13
CA ALA A 310 -30.19 8.95 3.02
C ALA A 310 -28.74 9.32 3.41
N ILE A 311 -28.58 10.41 4.17
CA ILE A 311 -27.26 10.85 4.67
C ILE A 311 -26.70 9.84 5.65
N TRP A 312 -27.47 9.42 6.66
CA TRP A 312 -27.01 8.45 7.65
C TRP A 312 -26.75 7.08 7.05
N SER A 313 -27.58 6.64 6.11
CA SER A 313 -27.35 5.43 5.32
C SER A 313 -26.01 5.50 4.59
N ARG A 314 -25.66 6.65 3.98
CA ARG A 314 -24.36 6.86 3.31
C ARG A 314 -23.19 6.88 4.29
N VAL A 315 -23.35 7.51 5.46
CA VAL A 315 -22.34 7.53 6.53
C VAL A 315 -22.10 6.13 7.09
N LEU A 316 -23.16 5.37 7.37
CA LEU A 316 -23.08 4.00 7.86
C LEU A 316 -22.47 3.07 6.80
N CYS A 317 -22.87 3.21 5.54
CA CYS A 317 -22.21 2.55 4.42
C CYS A 317 -20.71 2.83 4.46
N PHE A 318 -20.27 4.09 4.49
CA PHE A 318 -18.85 4.44 4.58
C PHE A 318 -18.15 3.83 5.81
N ALA A 319 -18.78 3.92 7.00
CA ALA A 319 -18.23 3.37 8.23
C ALA A 319 -18.04 1.84 8.19
N LEU A 320 -19.02 1.12 7.62
CA LEU A 320 -18.98 -0.33 7.48
C LEU A 320 -17.98 -0.76 6.38
N TYR A 321 -17.93 -0.04 5.26
CA TYR A 321 -17.14 -0.34 4.08
C TYR A 321 -15.72 0.26 4.04
N ASN A 322 -15.25 0.93 5.10
CA ASN A 322 -14.04 1.78 5.11
C ASN A 322 -12.66 1.11 4.84
N ASP A 323 -12.63 -0.06 4.21
CA ASP A 323 -11.44 -0.62 3.58
C ASP A 323 -11.85 -1.25 2.24
N THR A 324 -12.05 -0.42 1.21
CA THR A 324 -12.39 -0.88 -0.15
C THR A 324 -11.24 -1.69 -0.78
N SER A 325 -10.05 -1.69 -0.18
CA SER A 325 -8.88 -2.40 -0.71
C SER A 325 -8.82 -3.86 -0.27
N LYS A 326 -9.55 -4.26 0.78
CA LYS A 326 -9.56 -5.63 1.30
C LYS A 326 -10.96 -6.03 1.77
N PRO A 327 -11.62 -7.04 1.17
CA PRO A 327 -12.92 -7.52 1.63
C PRO A 327 -12.81 -7.98 3.10
N LYS A 328 -13.46 -7.25 4.00
CA LYS A 328 -13.43 -7.45 5.46
C LYS A 328 -14.15 -8.75 5.81
N SER A 329 -13.49 -9.67 6.51
CA SER A 329 -14.08 -10.93 6.97
C SER A 329 -15.19 -10.70 8.00
N LEU A 330 -16.35 -11.37 7.91
CA LEU A 330 -17.34 -11.46 9.01
C LEU A 330 -16.86 -12.44 10.10
N SER A 331 -15.57 -12.46 10.41
CA SER A 331 -15.13 -13.20 11.57
C SER A 331 -15.74 -12.52 12.80
N TYR A 332 -16.51 -13.27 13.58
CA TYR A 332 -17.31 -12.83 14.74
C TYR A 332 -16.49 -12.18 15.88
N ARG A 333 -15.21 -11.82 15.66
CA ARG A 333 -14.29 -11.25 16.65
C ARG A 333 -13.80 -9.84 16.34
N ARG A 334 -14.54 -9.04 15.56
CA ARG A 334 -14.39 -7.58 15.60
C ARG A 334 -15.68 -6.93 16.07
N PRO A 335 -15.76 -6.54 17.36
CA PRO A 335 -16.86 -5.73 17.89
C PRO A 335 -17.14 -4.46 17.07
N SER A 336 -16.17 -3.96 16.29
CA SER A 336 -16.23 -2.63 15.66
C SER A 336 -17.26 -2.45 14.54
N LEU A 337 -17.60 -3.47 13.74
CA LEU A 337 -18.51 -3.26 12.61
C LEU A 337 -19.98 -3.16 13.04
N ALA A 338 -20.38 -3.90 14.08
CA ALA A 338 -21.74 -3.83 14.61
C ALA A 338 -21.93 -2.67 15.60
N THR A 339 -20.85 -2.10 16.14
CA THR A 339 -20.93 -1.03 17.15
C THR A 339 -21.78 0.16 16.71
N PRO A 340 -21.66 0.71 15.47
CA PRO A 340 -22.54 1.78 15.02
C PRO A 340 -24.02 1.39 15.04
N LEU A 341 -24.35 0.13 14.76
CA LEU A 341 -25.72 -0.36 14.72
C LEU A 341 -26.36 -0.47 16.11
N LEU A 342 -25.54 -0.57 17.15
CA LEU A 342 -25.99 -0.64 18.55
C LEU A 342 -26.27 0.74 19.14
N VAL A 343 -25.94 1.83 18.44
CA VAL A 343 -26.15 3.21 18.93
C VAL A 343 -27.63 3.51 19.11
N CYS A 344 -28.46 3.23 18.11
CA CYS A 344 -29.91 3.44 18.18
C CYS A 344 -30.67 2.60 17.13
N LYS A 345 -32.01 2.55 17.27
CA LYS A 345 -32.89 1.81 16.33
C LYS A 345 -32.80 2.34 14.89
N SER A 346 -32.59 3.64 14.68
CA SER A 346 -32.44 4.21 13.34
C SER A 346 -31.16 3.70 12.66
N PHE A 347 -30.05 3.70 13.41
CA PHE A 347 -28.78 3.20 12.90
C PHE A 347 -28.85 1.70 12.60
N ALA A 348 -29.52 0.91 13.45
CA ALA A 348 -29.79 -0.49 13.15
C ALA A 348 -30.60 -0.65 11.84
N ARG A 349 -31.73 0.06 11.71
CA ARG A 349 -32.59 -0.01 10.51
C ARG A 349 -31.84 0.39 9.23
N LEU A 350 -31.06 1.47 9.28
CA LEU A 350 -30.34 2.00 8.12
C LEU A 350 -29.07 1.19 7.80
N GLY A 351 -28.42 0.62 8.82
CA GLY A 351 -27.14 -0.06 8.65
C GLY A 351 -27.24 -1.58 8.43
N ILE A 352 -28.33 -2.25 8.82
CA ILE A 352 -28.54 -3.69 8.57
C ILE A 352 -28.47 -4.04 7.08
N PRO A 353 -29.11 -3.29 6.15
CA PRO A 353 -28.97 -3.56 4.72
C PRO A 353 -27.51 -3.56 4.26
N HIS A 354 -26.72 -2.56 4.68
CA HIS A 354 -25.29 -2.46 4.36
C HIS A 354 -24.44 -3.55 5.01
N LEU A 355 -24.80 -4.00 6.22
CA LEU A 355 -24.10 -5.08 6.91
C LEU A 355 -24.26 -6.43 6.18
N TYR A 356 -25.45 -6.69 5.63
CA TYR A 356 -25.80 -7.94 4.96
C TYR A 356 -25.63 -7.90 3.44
N GLU A 357 -25.23 -6.77 2.86
CA GLU A 357 -25.12 -6.62 1.41
C GLU A 357 -24.02 -7.52 0.80
N THR A 358 -22.85 -7.61 1.45
CA THR A 358 -21.73 -8.48 1.01
C THR A 358 -21.11 -9.31 2.15
N PRO A 359 -21.82 -10.29 2.73
CA PRO A 359 -21.28 -11.16 3.78
C PRO A 359 -20.02 -11.92 3.35
N VAL A 360 -19.04 -11.99 4.27
CA VAL A 360 -17.79 -12.75 4.09
C VAL A 360 -17.73 -13.90 5.09
N LEU A 361 -18.00 -15.11 4.64
CA LEU A 361 -18.02 -16.32 5.46
C LEU A 361 -16.63 -16.95 5.48
N ASN A 362 -16.02 -17.11 6.65
CA ASN A 362 -14.63 -17.55 6.79
C ASN A 362 -14.44 -18.85 7.60
N SER A 363 -15.54 -19.50 7.96
CA SER A 363 -15.54 -20.78 8.66
C SER A 363 -16.86 -21.50 8.45
N MET A 364 -16.87 -22.82 8.67
CA MET A 364 -18.10 -23.62 8.62
C MET A 364 -19.12 -23.16 9.67
N THR A 365 -18.67 -22.73 10.85
CA THR A 365 -19.54 -22.15 11.89
C THR A 365 -20.21 -20.87 11.40
N ALA A 366 -19.49 -20.00 10.68
CA ALA A 366 -20.06 -18.80 10.09
C ALA A 366 -21.13 -19.14 9.03
N LEU A 367 -20.85 -20.11 8.14
CA LEU A 367 -21.83 -20.58 7.16
C LEU A 367 -23.08 -21.16 7.83
N ASN A 368 -22.91 -22.01 8.85
CA ASN A 368 -24.03 -22.60 9.57
C ASN A 368 -24.89 -21.56 10.28
N SER A 369 -24.26 -20.61 10.96
CA SER A 369 -24.93 -19.52 11.69
C SER A 369 -25.66 -18.60 10.71
N PHE A 370 -25.02 -18.28 9.59
CA PHE A 370 -25.61 -17.48 8.53
C PHE A 370 -26.82 -18.15 7.91
N ALA A 371 -26.72 -19.43 7.57
CA ALA A 371 -27.85 -20.22 7.07
C ALA A 371 -29.01 -20.28 8.08
N SER A 372 -28.71 -20.47 9.37
CA SER A 372 -29.73 -20.45 10.42
C SER A 372 -30.39 -19.07 10.55
N GLU A 373 -29.61 -17.98 10.50
CA GLU A 373 -30.12 -16.61 10.57
C GLU A 373 -31.01 -16.28 9.38
N LEU A 374 -30.66 -16.73 8.16
CA LEU A 374 -31.51 -16.60 6.98
C LEU A 374 -32.82 -17.39 7.11
N GLY A 375 -32.77 -18.59 7.70
CA GLY A 375 -33.97 -19.37 8.01
C GLY A 375 -34.87 -18.69 9.05
N LEU A 376 -34.29 -18.05 10.06
CA LEU A 376 -35.02 -17.31 11.10
C LEU A 376 -35.57 -15.97 10.60
N LYS A 377 -34.84 -15.29 9.72
CA LYS A 377 -35.19 -13.96 9.19
C LYS A 377 -35.02 -13.91 7.67
N PRO A 378 -35.98 -14.47 6.90
CA PRO A 378 -35.90 -14.50 5.44
C PRO A 378 -35.74 -13.11 4.80
N ILE A 379 -36.24 -12.04 5.44
CA ILE A 379 -36.08 -10.66 4.95
C ILE A 379 -34.61 -10.26 4.74
N LEU A 380 -33.68 -10.84 5.51
CA LEU A 380 -32.25 -10.57 5.36
C LEU A 380 -31.71 -11.03 4.01
N SER A 381 -32.31 -12.06 3.40
CA SER A 381 -31.85 -12.57 2.10
C SER A 381 -32.07 -11.59 0.96
N HIS A 382 -33.01 -10.66 1.10
CA HIS A 382 -33.25 -9.60 0.12
C HIS A 382 -32.18 -8.50 0.13
N TYR A 383 -31.41 -8.37 1.21
CA TYR A 383 -30.32 -7.40 1.29
C TYR A 383 -29.02 -7.95 0.69
N ILE A 384 -28.86 -9.27 0.64
CA ILE A 384 -27.63 -9.90 0.15
C ILE A 384 -27.57 -9.78 -1.37
N GLN A 385 -26.55 -9.05 -1.84
CA GLN A 385 -26.23 -8.91 -3.26
C GLN A 385 -24.90 -9.58 -3.60
N GLY A 386 -23.98 -9.70 -2.64
CA GLY A 386 -22.72 -10.42 -2.81
C GLY A 386 -22.46 -11.44 -1.70
N LEU A 387 -21.77 -12.52 -2.02
CA LEU A 387 -21.35 -13.53 -1.04
C LEU A 387 -19.87 -13.85 -1.26
N THR A 388 -19.05 -13.65 -0.21
CA THR A 388 -17.63 -14.03 -0.24
C THR A 388 -17.37 -15.25 0.64
N LEU A 389 -16.76 -16.28 0.08
CA LEU A 389 -16.39 -17.51 0.76
C LEU A 389 -14.87 -17.56 0.99
N LYS A 390 -14.47 -17.56 2.26
CA LYS A 390 -13.10 -17.77 2.74
C LYS A 390 -13.02 -19.04 3.61
N ILE A 391 -13.69 -20.09 3.16
CA ILE A 391 -13.84 -21.35 3.88
C ILE A 391 -13.16 -22.44 3.06
N ASP A 392 -12.34 -23.26 3.71
CA ASP A 392 -11.91 -24.52 3.14
C ASP A 392 -13.09 -25.52 3.23
N PRO A 393 -13.66 -25.98 2.12
CA PRO A 393 -14.83 -26.86 2.17
C PRO A 393 -14.43 -28.22 2.75
N MET A 394 -15.21 -28.69 3.72
CA MET A 394 -14.97 -29.96 4.41
C MET A 394 -16.25 -30.83 4.38
N GLY A 395 -16.22 -31.92 3.61
CA GLY A 395 -17.27 -32.95 3.63
C GLY A 395 -18.55 -32.62 2.85
N ALA A 396 -19.48 -33.57 2.80
CA ALA A 396 -20.74 -33.46 2.04
C ALA A 396 -21.72 -32.44 2.64
N SER A 397 -21.82 -32.38 3.97
CA SER A 397 -22.72 -31.48 4.69
C SER A 397 -22.45 -29.99 4.42
N PHE A 398 -21.21 -29.66 4.04
CA PHE A 398 -20.85 -28.32 3.60
C PHE A 398 -21.65 -27.92 2.33
N PHE A 399 -21.71 -28.81 1.34
CA PHE A 399 -22.36 -28.54 0.06
C PHE A 399 -23.87 -28.39 0.19
N GLU A 400 -24.51 -29.30 0.95
CA GLU A 400 -25.95 -29.22 1.24
C GLU A 400 -26.31 -27.89 1.92
N ARG A 401 -25.47 -27.45 2.85
CA ARG A 401 -25.68 -26.16 3.55
C ARG A 401 -25.45 -24.97 2.63
N PHE A 402 -24.43 -25.03 1.77
CA PHE A 402 -24.15 -23.99 0.78
C PHE A 402 -25.30 -23.86 -0.23
N GLU A 403 -25.78 -24.97 -0.77
CA GLU A 403 -26.95 -25.02 -1.67
C GLU A 403 -28.19 -24.40 -1.01
N THR A 404 -28.44 -24.73 0.27
CA THR A 404 -29.53 -24.13 1.05
C THR A 404 -29.41 -22.60 1.15
N VAL A 405 -28.20 -22.09 1.39
CA VAL A 405 -27.93 -20.66 1.47
C VAL A 405 -28.15 -19.98 0.12
N VAL A 406 -27.61 -20.54 -0.96
CA VAL A 406 -27.74 -20.00 -2.32
C VAL A 406 -29.21 -19.97 -2.76
N ALA A 407 -29.95 -21.06 -2.53
CA ALA A 407 -31.38 -21.13 -2.83
C ALA A 407 -32.20 -20.09 -2.06
N SER A 408 -31.72 -19.65 -0.90
CA SER A 408 -32.38 -18.62 -0.08
C SER A 408 -32.10 -17.18 -0.55
N ILE A 409 -31.16 -16.96 -1.47
CA ILE A 409 -30.69 -15.63 -1.89
C ILE A 409 -30.94 -15.41 -3.40
N PRO A 410 -32.19 -15.19 -3.83
CA PRO A 410 -32.56 -15.09 -5.25
C PRO A 410 -32.04 -13.81 -5.94
N LYS A 411 -31.50 -12.85 -5.19
CA LYS A 411 -30.94 -11.59 -5.70
C LYS A 411 -29.42 -11.57 -5.71
N LEU A 412 -28.77 -12.72 -5.53
CA LEU A 412 -27.32 -12.82 -5.53
C LEU A 412 -26.77 -12.37 -6.89
N ARG A 413 -25.92 -11.35 -6.88
CA ARG A 413 -25.25 -10.79 -8.06
C ARG A 413 -23.77 -11.15 -8.09
N GLU A 414 -23.15 -11.29 -6.92
CA GLU A 414 -21.72 -11.58 -6.83
C GLU A 414 -21.46 -12.80 -5.95
N LEU A 415 -20.71 -13.77 -6.48
CA LEU A 415 -20.21 -14.89 -5.70
C LEU A 415 -18.69 -14.97 -5.89
N ASN A 416 -17.96 -14.77 -4.79
CA ASN A 416 -16.50 -14.73 -4.79
C ASN A 416 -15.96 -15.74 -3.77
N ALA A 417 -15.15 -16.69 -4.20
CA ALA A 417 -14.51 -17.62 -3.29
C ALA A 417 -12.98 -17.49 -3.34
N THR A 418 -12.33 -17.69 -2.19
CA THR A 418 -10.86 -17.78 -2.16
C THR A 418 -10.43 -19.22 -2.39
N HIS A 419 -9.24 -19.41 -2.96
CA HIS A 419 -8.56 -20.71 -3.06
C HIS A 419 -9.24 -21.77 -3.94
N ALA A 420 -9.84 -21.38 -5.07
CA ALA A 420 -10.42 -22.33 -6.03
C ALA A 420 -11.40 -23.30 -5.34
N PHE A 421 -12.41 -22.71 -4.70
CA PHE A 421 -13.40 -23.38 -3.88
C PHE A 421 -14.11 -24.49 -4.67
N PRO A 422 -13.91 -25.77 -4.35
CA PRO A 422 -14.55 -26.86 -5.07
C PRO A 422 -16.07 -26.77 -4.91
N LEU A 423 -16.80 -26.91 -6.01
CA LEU A 423 -18.25 -26.97 -6.12
C LEU A 423 -18.59 -28.15 -7.04
N ARG A 424 -19.49 -29.03 -6.63
CA ARG A 424 -19.93 -30.13 -7.48
C ARG A 424 -20.69 -29.60 -8.71
N TRP A 425 -20.72 -30.36 -9.79
CA TRP A 425 -21.39 -29.94 -11.03
C TRP A 425 -22.90 -29.73 -10.83
N ASP A 426 -23.57 -30.61 -10.07
CA ASP A 426 -24.98 -30.47 -9.70
C ASP A 426 -25.25 -29.22 -8.85
N ALA A 427 -24.38 -28.95 -7.87
CA ALA A 427 -24.46 -27.72 -7.08
C ALA A 427 -24.25 -26.45 -7.93
N PHE A 428 -23.39 -26.53 -8.95
CA PHE A 428 -23.20 -25.45 -9.93
C PHE A 428 -24.45 -25.25 -10.81
N CYS A 429 -25.11 -26.32 -11.25
CA CYS A 429 -26.40 -26.23 -11.95
C CYS A 429 -27.48 -25.60 -11.06
N ALA A 430 -27.59 -26.03 -9.80
CA ALA A 430 -28.55 -25.46 -8.85
C ALA A 430 -28.29 -23.96 -8.59
N LEU A 431 -27.01 -23.55 -8.47
CA LEU A 431 -26.63 -22.14 -8.41
C LEU A 431 -27.11 -21.37 -9.64
N ALA A 432 -26.90 -21.94 -10.83
CA ALA A 432 -27.30 -21.36 -12.11
C ALA A 432 -28.82 -21.19 -12.20
N GLU A 433 -29.58 -22.20 -11.78
CA GLU A 433 -31.05 -22.18 -11.77
C GLU A 433 -31.60 -21.15 -10.77
N CYS A 434 -31.08 -21.13 -9.54
CA CYS A 434 -31.60 -20.27 -8.48
C CYS A 434 -31.21 -18.79 -8.63
N THR A 435 -29.98 -18.53 -9.09
CA THR A 435 -29.39 -17.17 -9.04
C THR A 435 -28.80 -16.71 -10.35
N GLY A 436 -28.73 -17.56 -11.38
CA GLY A 436 -28.03 -17.23 -12.62
C GLY A 436 -28.60 -16.00 -13.33
N SER A 437 -29.91 -15.80 -13.28
CA SER A 437 -30.58 -14.66 -13.93
C SER A 437 -30.18 -13.29 -13.34
N SER A 438 -29.74 -13.26 -12.08
CA SER A 438 -29.24 -12.05 -11.39
C SER A 438 -27.72 -11.99 -11.27
N MET A 439 -27.02 -13.10 -11.50
CA MET A 439 -25.57 -13.20 -11.32
C MET A 439 -24.82 -12.33 -12.32
N GLU A 440 -23.96 -11.45 -11.81
CA GLU A 440 -23.09 -10.55 -12.57
C GLU A 440 -21.61 -10.94 -12.44
N LEU A 441 -21.18 -11.51 -11.30
CA LEU A 441 -19.79 -11.89 -11.02
C LEU A 441 -19.72 -13.27 -10.38
N LEU A 442 -18.94 -14.17 -11.00
CA LEU A 442 -18.65 -15.51 -10.49
C LEU A 442 -17.14 -15.74 -10.45
N ARG A 443 -16.54 -15.78 -9.25
CA ARG A 443 -15.08 -15.88 -9.06
C ARG A 443 -14.67 -16.95 -8.07
N GLY A 444 -13.49 -17.54 -8.32
CA GLY A 444 -12.80 -18.45 -7.42
C GLY A 444 -13.48 -19.79 -7.14
N ILE A 445 -14.44 -20.20 -7.97
CA ILE A 445 -15.09 -21.52 -7.89
C ILE A 445 -14.31 -22.51 -8.77
N SER A 446 -13.94 -23.64 -8.18
CA SER A 446 -13.42 -24.81 -8.87
C SER A 446 -14.53 -25.83 -9.03
N ILE A 447 -14.71 -26.39 -10.22
CA ILE A 447 -15.68 -27.44 -10.46
C ILE A 447 -14.89 -28.69 -10.84
N PRO A 448 -14.49 -29.54 -9.87
CA PRO A 448 -13.72 -30.75 -10.11
C PRO A 448 -14.60 -31.83 -10.77
N HIS A 449 -15.03 -31.58 -12.00
CA HIS A 449 -15.80 -32.49 -12.82
C HIS A 449 -14.89 -33.11 -13.89
N ARG A 450 -14.98 -34.43 -14.07
CA ARG A 450 -14.31 -35.18 -15.14
C ARG A 450 -15.40 -35.92 -15.90
N GLY A 451 -15.76 -35.40 -17.07
CA GLY A 451 -16.87 -35.94 -17.85
C GLY A 451 -17.53 -34.87 -18.71
N ALA A 452 -18.46 -35.33 -19.54
CA ALA A 452 -19.26 -34.48 -20.39
C ALA A 452 -20.22 -33.64 -19.54
N ALA A 453 -20.08 -32.32 -19.65
CA ALA A 453 -20.94 -31.33 -19.04
C ALA A 453 -21.89 -30.74 -20.09
N ASN A 454 -23.13 -30.49 -19.70
CA ASN A 454 -24.11 -29.85 -20.57
C ASN A 454 -23.83 -28.34 -20.66
N PRO A 455 -23.49 -27.78 -21.84
CA PRO A 455 -23.23 -26.35 -22.00
C PRO A 455 -24.47 -25.47 -21.78
N LEU A 456 -25.69 -26.04 -21.78
CA LEU A 456 -26.93 -25.29 -21.56
C LEU A 456 -27.00 -24.62 -20.18
N VAL A 457 -26.24 -25.09 -19.18
CA VAL A 457 -26.16 -24.43 -17.87
C VAL A 457 -25.72 -22.95 -17.99
N PHE A 458 -24.95 -22.62 -19.02
CA PHE A 458 -24.49 -21.25 -19.27
C PHE A 458 -25.60 -20.30 -19.75
N THR A 459 -26.72 -20.83 -20.27
CA THR A 459 -27.88 -20.03 -20.68
C THR A 459 -28.57 -19.38 -19.48
N SER A 460 -28.43 -19.95 -18.29
CA SER A 460 -28.98 -19.42 -17.05
C SER A 460 -28.29 -18.14 -16.58
N PHE A 461 -27.19 -17.71 -17.21
CA PHE A 461 -26.36 -16.57 -16.80
C PHE A 461 -26.39 -15.39 -17.81
N PRO A 462 -27.55 -14.82 -18.16
CA PRO A 462 -27.65 -13.78 -19.19
C PRO A 462 -26.96 -12.45 -18.78
N ARG A 463 -26.82 -12.21 -17.48
CA ARG A 463 -26.24 -10.98 -16.91
C ARG A 463 -24.79 -11.14 -16.45
N LEU A 464 -24.19 -12.32 -16.62
CA LEU A 464 -22.85 -12.55 -16.11
C LEU A 464 -21.84 -11.70 -16.88
N ARG A 465 -21.17 -10.80 -16.16
CA ARG A 465 -20.16 -9.87 -16.67
C ARG A 465 -18.76 -10.38 -16.42
N GLU A 466 -18.55 -11.14 -15.36
CA GLU A 466 -17.25 -11.69 -15.03
C GLU A 466 -17.33 -13.17 -14.63
N LEU A 467 -16.51 -13.98 -15.27
CA LEU A 467 -16.40 -15.42 -15.01
C LEU A 467 -14.93 -15.79 -14.75
N GLU A 468 -14.64 -16.37 -13.59
CA GLU A 468 -13.43 -17.15 -13.37
C GLU A 468 -13.75 -18.64 -13.48
N TRP A 469 -13.21 -19.28 -14.51
CA TRP A 469 -13.40 -20.68 -14.79
C TRP A 469 -12.23 -21.53 -14.29
N TYR A 470 -12.57 -22.54 -13.50
CA TYR A 470 -11.65 -23.57 -13.05
C TYR A 470 -12.40 -24.91 -13.10
N SER A 471 -12.32 -25.64 -14.21
CA SER A 471 -12.96 -26.96 -14.33
C SER A 471 -12.35 -27.77 -15.48
N ASN A 472 -12.20 -29.08 -15.28
CA ASN A 472 -11.81 -30.02 -16.36
C ASN A 472 -13.03 -30.70 -17.01
N ALA A 473 -14.21 -30.11 -16.89
CA ALA A 473 -15.40 -30.58 -17.60
C ALA A 473 -15.16 -30.53 -19.11
N THR A 474 -15.60 -31.57 -19.81
CA THR A 474 -15.52 -31.63 -21.27
C THR A 474 -16.86 -31.22 -21.88
N PHE A 475 -16.82 -30.53 -23.02
CA PHE A 475 -18.01 -30.06 -23.72
C PHE A 475 -17.99 -30.56 -25.17
N THR A 476 -18.99 -31.34 -25.56
CA THR A 476 -19.09 -31.92 -26.91
C THR A 476 -20.09 -31.19 -27.80
N ASP A 477 -21.11 -30.57 -27.19
CA ASP A 477 -22.25 -30.03 -27.91
C ASP A 477 -22.11 -28.53 -28.13
N LYS A 478 -22.54 -28.07 -29.30
CA LYS A 478 -22.69 -26.64 -29.57
C LYS A 478 -23.97 -26.14 -28.89
N PRO A 479 -23.93 -25.06 -28.10
CA PRO A 479 -25.14 -24.47 -27.55
C PRO A 479 -25.95 -23.84 -28.69
N GLU A 480 -27.26 -24.11 -28.70
CA GLU A 480 -28.17 -23.57 -29.73
C GLU A 480 -28.41 -22.06 -29.58
N VAL A 481 -28.20 -21.53 -28.38
CA VAL A 481 -28.44 -20.13 -28.01
C VAL A 481 -27.12 -19.47 -27.62
N ASP A 482 -26.93 -18.22 -28.07
CA ASP A 482 -25.80 -17.39 -27.62
C ASP A 482 -25.85 -17.19 -26.10
N THR A 483 -24.91 -17.79 -25.40
CA THR A 483 -24.70 -17.59 -23.97
C THR A 483 -23.65 -16.50 -23.73
N PHE A 484 -23.61 -15.93 -22.52
CA PHE A 484 -22.60 -14.95 -22.11
C PHE A 484 -22.56 -13.66 -22.96
N THR A 485 -23.71 -13.16 -23.42
CA THR A 485 -23.80 -11.91 -24.18
C THR A 485 -23.30 -10.69 -23.40
N SER A 486 -23.44 -10.70 -22.07
CA SER A 486 -22.99 -9.65 -21.14
C SER A 486 -21.56 -9.83 -20.62
N LEU A 487 -20.85 -10.91 -21.00
CA LEU A 487 -19.56 -11.26 -20.41
C LEU A 487 -18.47 -10.28 -20.88
N VAL A 488 -17.91 -9.54 -19.93
CA VAL A 488 -16.85 -8.54 -20.14
C VAL A 488 -15.46 -9.11 -19.82
N LYS A 489 -15.37 -9.93 -18.77
CA LYS A 489 -14.11 -10.49 -18.28
C LYS A 489 -14.18 -12.01 -18.13
N LEU A 490 -13.20 -12.70 -18.69
CA LEU A 490 -13.04 -14.15 -18.56
C LEU A 490 -11.66 -14.46 -18.00
N THR A 491 -11.59 -15.15 -16.86
CA THR A 491 -10.36 -15.73 -16.34
C THR A 491 -10.44 -17.25 -16.46
N VAL A 492 -9.46 -17.90 -17.07
CA VAL A 492 -9.40 -19.38 -17.19
C VAL A 492 -8.12 -19.87 -16.55
N THR A 493 -8.26 -20.49 -15.37
CA THR A 493 -7.12 -21.01 -14.62
C THR A 493 -6.81 -22.44 -15.05
N THR A 494 -7.81 -23.32 -15.01
CA THR A 494 -7.67 -24.72 -15.43
C THR A 494 -8.90 -25.06 -16.27
N SER A 495 -8.69 -25.51 -17.50
CA SER A 495 -9.77 -25.93 -18.39
C SER A 495 -9.38 -27.09 -19.29
N ASP A 496 -10.34 -27.94 -19.61
CA ASP A 496 -10.22 -28.82 -20.77
C ASP A 496 -10.22 -27.98 -22.08
N PRO A 497 -9.47 -28.37 -23.13
CA PRO A 497 -9.46 -27.62 -24.40
C PRO A 497 -10.83 -27.47 -25.05
N SER A 498 -11.76 -28.40 -24.82
CA SER A 498 -13.13 -28.31 -25.33
C SER A 498 -13.89 -27.09 -24.81
N PHE A 499 -13.55 -26.55 -23.63
CA PHE A 499 -14.15 -25.33 -23.13
C PHE A 499 -13.79 -24.10 -23.98
N LEU A 500 -12.52 -23.96 -24.38
CA LEU A 500 -12.13 -22.86 -25.28
C LEU A 500 -12.68 -23.06 -26.69
N THR A 501 -12.82 -24.30 -27.15
CA THR A 501 -13.50 -24.62 -28.42
C THR A 501 -14.96 -24.22 -28.36
N LEU A 502 -15.66 -24.55 -27.28
CA LEU A 502 -17.04 -24.16 -27.01
C LEU A 502 -17.19 -22.62 -27.05
N LEU A 503 -16.35 -21.90 -26.32
CA LEU A 503 -16.38 -20.43 -26.31
C LEU A 503 -16.11 -19.83 -27.69
N SER A 504 -15.26 -20.46 -28.51
CA SER A 504 -14.98 -20.02 -29.89
C SER A 504 -16.20 -20.13 -30.82
N GLN A 505 -17.21 -20.90 -30.44
CA GLN A 505 -18.46 -21.07 -31.19
C GLN A 505 -19.55 -20.08 -30.76
N MET A 506 -19.34 -19.33 -29.67
CA MET A 506 -20.23 -18.30 -29.16
C MET A 506 -19.82 -16.91 -29.72
N GLU A 507 -20.70 -15.91 -29.66
CA GLU A 507 -20.35 -14.56 -30.13
C GLU A 507 -19.61 -13.71 -29.07
N LEU A 508 -19.95 -13.85 -27.78
CA LEU A 508 -19.35 -13.13 -26.63
C LEU A 508 -19.18 -11.61 -26.85
N PRO A 509 -20.17 -10.86 -27.40
CA PRO A 509 -19.97 -9.52 -27.96
C PRO A 509 -19.33 -8.50 -27.00
N SER A 510 -19.57 -8.63 -25.70
CA SER A 510 -19.08 -7.71 -24.67
C SER A 510 -17.67 -8.01 -24.15
N LEU A 511 -17.04 -9.10 -24.59
CA LEU A 511 -15.78 -9.57 -24.01
C LEU A 511 -14.61 -8.64 -24.34
N GLN A 512 -13.96 -8.12 -23.30
CA GLN A 512 -12.86 -7.16 -23.40
C GLN A 512 -11.61 -7.61 -22.64
N THR A 513 -11.77 -8.38 -21.57
CA THR A 513 -10.65 -8.84 -20.72
C THR A 513 -10.56 -10.36 -20.69
N VAL A 514 -9.37 -10.90 -20.96
CA VAL A 514 -9.10 -12.34 -20.86
C VAL A 514 -7.86 -12.58 -20.02
N GLU A 515 -7.95 -13.47 -19.03
CA GLU A 515 -6.81 -13.88 -18.20
C GLU A 515 -6.60 -15.40 -18.24
N PHE A 516 -5.50 -15.86 -18.84
CA PHE A 516 -5.03 -17.25 -18.84
C PHE A 516 -3.72 -17.36 -18.05
N PRO A 517 -3.77 -17.34 -16.70
CA PRO A 517 -2.57 -17.34 -15.86
C PRO A 517 -1.80 -18.66 -15.89
N ALA A 518 -2.49 -19.79 -16.05
CA ALA A 518 -1.89 -21.10 -16.26
C ALA A 518 -1.96 -21.43 -17.76
N GLY A 519 -0.88 -22.03 -18.29
CA GLY A 519 -0.72 -22.29 -19.72
C GLY A 519 -1.70 -23.34 -20.26
N SER A 520 -2.98 -22.99 -20.32
CA SER A 520 -4.01 -23.74 -21.02
C SER A 520 -3.53 -24.00 -22.44
N THR A 521 -3.63 -25.25 -22.87
CA THR A 521 -3.35 -25.65 -24.24
C THR A 521 -4.58 -25.33 -25.11
N GLY A 522 -4.33 -24.92 -26.35
CA GLY A 522 -5.39 -24.49 -27.25
C GLY A 522 -5.74 -23.00 -27.11
N GLY A 523 -6.85 -22.60 -27.71
CA GLY A 523 -7.27 -21.19 -27.76
C GLY A 523 -6.90 -20.44 -29.04
N ALA A 524 -6.25 -21.09 -30.02
CA ALA A 524 -5.99 -20.48 -31.33
C ALA A 524 -7.29 -20.00 -32.00
N CYS A 525 -8.31 -20.87 -32.08
CA CYS A 525 -9.64 -20.52 -32.60
C CYS A 525 -10.31 -19.42 -31.77
N PHE A 526 -10.11 -19.43 -30.44
CA PHE A 526 -10.68 -18.43 -29.54
C PHE A 526 -10.10 -17.04 -29.82
N PHE A 527 -8.78 -16.90 -29.88
CA PHE A 527 -8.15 -15.62 -30.21
C PHE A 527 -8.41 -15.20 -31.65
N GLN A 528 -8.52 -16.15 -32.59
CA GLN A 528 -8.91 -15.83 -33.97
C GLN A 528 -10.32 -15.23 -34.04
N LYS A 529 -11.29 -15.79 -33.28
CA LYS A 529 -12.69 -15.32 -33.26
C LYS A 529 -12.87 -14.05 -32.44
N HIS A 530 -12.21 -13.93 -31.28
CA HIS A 530 -12.49 -12.88 -30.29
C HIS A 530 -11.36 -11.89 -30.07
N GLY A 531 -10.13 -12.15 -30.51
CA GLY A 531 -8.97 -11.32 -30.21
C GLY A 531 -9.14 -9.85 -30.65
N GLY A 532 -9.84 -9.61 -31.76
CA GLY A 532 -10.08 -8.27 -32.31
C GLY A 532 -10.73 -7.27 -31.36
N LYS A 533 -11.48 -7.73 -30.34
CA LYS A 533 -12.16 -6.89 -29.34
C LYS A 533 -11.48 -6.89 -27.96
N LEU A 534 -10.45 -7.69 -27.75
CA LEU A 534 -9.78 -7.80 -26.45
C LEU A 534 -8.89 -6.58 -26.23
N CYS A 535 -9.11 -5.88 -25.12
CA CYS A 535 -8.36 -4.70 -24.72
C CYS A 535 -7.40 -4.97 -23.54
N ASP A 536 -7.69 -5.97 -22.71
CA ASP A 536 -6.84 -6.35 -21.58
C ASP A 536 -6.59 -7.88 -21.62
N LEU A 537 -5.33 -8.28 -21.70
CA LEU A 537 -4.93 -9.69 -21.76
C LEU A 537 -3.97 -10.01 -20.62
N ALA A 538 -4.23 -11.04 -19.84
CA ALA A 538 -3.24 -11.66 -18.95
C ALA A 538 -2.84 -13.02 -19.48
N LEU A 539 -1.59 -13.20 -19.89
CA LEU A 539 -1.12 -14.44 -20.50
C LEU A 539 0.12 -14.96 -19.81
N SER A 540 0.21 -16.28 -19.73
CA SER A 540 1.47 -16.91 -19.37
C SER A 540 2.52 -16.62 -20.43
N THR A 541 3.75 -16.68 -19.98
CA THR A 541 4.90 -16.52 -20.83
C THR A 541 5.03 -17.55 -21.95
N PHE A 542 4.54 -18.77 -21.71
CA PHE A 542 4.51 -19.84 -22.70
C PHE A 542 3.53 -19.51 -23.82
N GLN A 543 2.34 -19.03 -23.48
CA GLN A 543 1.31 -18.64 -24.46
C GLN A 543 1.73 -17.45 -25.30
N LEU A 544 2.39 -16.46 -24.71
CA LEU A 544 2.97 -15.37 -25.49
C LEU A 544 3.97 -15.89 -26.52
N GLY A 545 4.74 -16.92 -26.15
CA GLY A 545 5.71 -17.69 -26.94
C GLY A 545 5.15 -18.53 -28.07
N ASP A 546 3.85 -18.87 -28.02
CA ASP A 546 3.25 -19.88 -28.88
C ASP A 546 2.83 -19.28 -30.24
N PRO A 547 3.49 -19.66 -31.35
CA PRO A 547 3.12 -19.15 -32.67
C PRO A 547 1.70 -19.57 -33.09
N ALA A 548 1.16 -20.66 -32.56
CA ALA A 548 -0.19 -21.13 -32.89
C ALA A 548 -1.28 -20.17 -32.38
N LEU A 549 -1.03 -19.45 -31.28
CA LEU A 549 -1.98 -18.47 -30.75
C LEU A 549 -1.95 -17.15 -31.52
N ALA A 550 -0.81 -16.83 -32.16
CA ALA A 550 -0.58 -15.62 -32.95
C ALA A 550 -1.12 -14.34 -32.28
N ILE A 551 -0.92 -14.20 -30.96
CA ILE A 551 -1.53 -13.15 -30.10
C ILE A 551 -1.36 -11.75 -30.70
N TRP A 552 -0.15 -11.41 -31.15
CA TRP A 552 0.15 -10.09 -31.71
C TRP A 552 -0.64 -9.75 -32.99
N ARG A 553 -1.02 -10.77 -33.77
CA ARG A 553 -1.84 -10.63 -34.97
C ARG A 553 -3.34 -10.67 -34.65
N ASN A 554 -3.73 -11.57 -33.75
CA ASN A 554 -5.12 -11.84 -33.45
C ASN A 554 -5.74 -10.81 -32.50
N CYS A 555 -4.93 -10.08 -31.72
CA CYS A 555 -5.40 -9.12 -30.70
C CYS A 555 -5.01 -7.66 -30.97
N PRO A 556 -5.35 -7.08 -32.15
CA PRO A 556 -4.89 -5.74 -32.56
C PRO A 556 -5.40 -4.58 -31.70
N SER A 557 -6.44 -4.80 -30.87
CA SER A 557 -7.05 -3.78 -30.00
C SER A 557 -6.52 -3.80 -28.56
N MET A 558 -5.51 -4.63 -28.27
CA MET A 558 -4.95 -4.79 -26.93
C MET A 558 -4.32 -3.49 -26.44
N LYS A 559 -4.75 -3.01 -25.27
CA LYS A 559 -4.21 -1.83 -24.58
C LYS A 559 -3.35 -2.18 -23.39
N THR A 560 -3.73 -3.22 -22.64
CA THR A 560 -2.98 -3.70 -21.47
C THR A 560 -2.61 -5.16 -21.65
N LEU A 561 -1.32 -5.47 -21.47
CA LEU A 561 -0.81 -6.84 -21.44
C LEU A 561 -0.26 -7.15 -20.05
N HIS A 562 -0.90 -8.05 -19.32
CA HIS A 562 -0.36 -8.65 -18.11
C HIS A 562 0.45 -9.91 -18.46
N VAL A 563 1.73 -9.91 -18.11
CA VAL A 563 2.64 -11.03 -18.34
C VAL A 563 2.71 -11.87 -17.06
N CYS A 564 2.05 -13.03 -17.06
CA CYS A 564 2.09 -13.99 -15.96
C CYS A 564 3.39 -14.78 -16.01
N CYS A 565 4.35 -14.39 -15.17
CA CYS A 565 5.67 -15.03 -15.11
C CYS A 565 5.62 -16.29 -14.25
N GLY A 566 5.83 -17.46 -14.87
CA GLY A 566 6.08 -18.70 -14.16
C GLY A 566 7.51 -18.82 -13.61
N SER A 567 7.95 -20.05 -13.32
CA SER A 567 9.32 -20.34 -12.84
C SER A 567 10.43 -19.98 -13.84
N LYS A 568 10.08 -19.86 -15.13
CA LYS A 568 10.99 -19.46 -16.21
C LYS A 568 10.57 -18.10 -16.77
N PHE A 569 11.45 -17.12 -16.62
CA PHE A 569 11.38 -15.88 -17.39
C PHE A 569 11.74 -16.20 -18.84
N PRO A 570 10.91 -15.86 -19.82
CA PRO A 570 11.18 -16.19 -21.21
C PRO A 570 12.00 -15.10 -21.85
N THR A 571 12.55 -15.44 -22.98
CA THR A 571 12.84 -14.49 -24.05
C THR A 571 11.53 -14.03 -24.69
N ILE A 572 10.68 -13.30 -23.94
CA ILE A 572 9.34 -12.85 -24.42
C ILE A 572 9.44 -12.07 -25.72
N PHE A 573 10.56 -11.37 -25.92
CA PHE A 573 10.75 -10.45 -27.04
C PHE A 573 11.47 -11.05 -28.25
N SER A 574 11.72 -12.36 -28.29
CA SER A 574 12.06 -12.99 -29.58
C SER A 574 10.87 -13.01 -30.55
N LEU A 575 9.69 -12.49 -30.17
CA LEU A 575 8.45 -12.55 -30.94
C LEU A 575 8.05 -11.24 -31.62
N CYS A 576 8.61 -10.11 -31.18
CA CYS A 576 8.55 -8.85 -31.95
C CYS A 576 9.45 -8.91 -33.20
N THR A 577 10.24 -9.97 -33.36
CA THR A 577 11.17 -10.16 -34.48
C THR A 577 10.47 -10.37 -35.83
N THR A 578 9.15 -10.54 -35.85
CA THR A 578 8.38 -10.75 -37.10
C THR A 578 7.98 -9.45 -37.81
N GLY A 579 8.49 -8.30 -37.38
CA GLY A 579 8.25 -7.01 -38.04
C GLY A 579 6.84 -6.43 -37.84
N GLN A 580 6.02 -7.03 -36.96
CA GLN A 580 4.70 -6.51 -36.62
C GLN A 580 4.78 -5.41 -35.56
N THR A 581 4.19 -4.25 -35.87
CA THR A 581 4.02 -3.13 -34.94
C THR A 581 2.65 -3.20 -34.28
N HIS A 582 2.59 -3.09 -32.96
CA HIS A 582 1.34 -3.08 -32.20
C HIS A 582 1.02 -1.66 -31.73
N THR A 583 0.14 -0.98 -32.45
CA THR A 583 -0.10 0.46 -32.31
C THR A 583 -1.00 0.86 -31.15
N THR A 584 -1.68 -0.08 -30.48
CA THR A 584 -2.62 0.23 -29.39
C THR A 584 -2.12 -0.17 -28.01
N LEU A 585 -0.99 -0.85 -27.89
CA LEU A 585 -0.52 -1.37 -26.59
C LEU A 585 0.04 -0.21 -25.76
N GLU A 586 -0.67 0.17 -24.70
CA GLU A 586 -0.33 1.31 -23.83
C GLU A 586 0.39 0.88 -22.55
N ARG A 587 0.14 -0.35 -22.06
CA ARG A 587 0.66 -0.80 -20.77
C ARG A 587 1.08 -2.26 -20.78
N ILE A 588 2.23 -2.55 -20.15
CA ILE A 588 2.69 -3.91 -19.84
C ILE A 588 2.76 -4.06 -18.31
N VAL A 589 2.13 -5.09 -17.76
CA VAL A 589 2.11 -5.37 -16.31
C VAL A 589 2.69 -6.76 -16.04
N PHE A 590 3.83 -6.83 -15.36
CA PHE A 590 4.38 -8.13 -14.96
C PHE A 590 3.63 -8.67 -13.74
N LYS A 591 3.05 -9.87 -13.82
CA LYS A 591 2.51 -10.61 -12.67
C LYS A 591 3.54 -11.67 -12.27
N VAL A 592 4.30 -11.40 -11.20
CA VAL A 592 5.34 -12.30 -10.68
C VAL A 592 4.88 -12.88 -9.34
N PRO A 593 4.82 -14.21 -9.19
CA PRO A 593 4.53 -14.84 -7.91
C PRO A 593 5.50 -14.40 -6.82
N SER A 594 4.99 -14.16 -5.62
CA SER A 594 5.76 -13.62 -4.48
C SER A 594 6.97 -14.47 -4.08
N TYR A 595 6.92 -15.79 -4.29
CA TYR A 595 8.03 -16.70 -4.00
C TYR A 595 9.20 -16.60 -5.00
N LEU A 596 9.04 -15.89 -6.12
CA LEU A 596 10.05 -15.76 -7.17
C LEU A 596 10.88 -14.46 -7.08
N HIS A 597 11.06 -13.88 -5.89
CA HIS A 597 11.75 -12.58 -5.76
C HIS A 597 13.26 -12.65 -5.47
N HIS A 598 13.86 -13.84 -5.26
CA HIS A 598 15.17 -13.92 -4.56
C HIS A 598 16.31 -14.65 -5.30
N GLY A 599 16.11 -15.16 -6.52
CA GLY A 599 17.17 -15.85 -7.25
C GLY A 599 18.11 -14.92 -8.03
N GLN A 600 19.43 -15.12 -7.95
CA GLN A 600 20.38 -14.46 -8.88
C GLN A 600 20.06 -14.77 -10.35
N SER A 601 19.56 -15.99 -10.63
CA SER A 601 19.09 -16.41 -11.95
C SER A 601 17.97 -15.51 -12.47
N GLN A 602 17.03 -15.11 -11.62
CA GLN A 602 15.93 -14.23 -11.96
C GLN A 602 16.41 -12.82 -12.27
N LYS A 603 17.39 -12.29 -11.51
CA LYS A 603 17.99 -10.98 -11.83
C LYS A 603 18.61 -10.96 -13.23
N LYS A 604 19.30 -12.04 -13.63
CA LYS A 604 19.85 -12.19 -14.98
C LYS A 604 18.74 -12.26 -16.03
N ALA A 605 17.70 -13.05 -15.78
CA ALA A 605 16.61 -13.21 -16.74
C ALA A 605 15.79 -11.93 -16.89
N LEU A 606 15.46 -11.25 -15.79
CA LEU A 606 14.81 -9.95 -15.78
C LEU A 606 15.64 -8.90 -16.51
N LYS A 607 16.97 -8.86 -16.29
CA LYS A 607 17.86 -7.99 -17.07
C LYS A 607 17.75 -8.28 -18.55
N LYS A 608 17.76 -9.56 -18.96
CA LYS A 608 17.59 -9.96 -20.36
C LYS A 608 16.24 -9.47 -20.92
N VAL A 609 15.15 -9.64 -20.16
CA VAL A 609 13.80 -9.19 -20.55
C VAL A 609 13.76 -7.67 -20.72
N MET A 610 14.23 -6.90 -19.74
CA MET A 610 14.23 -5.43 -19.79
C MET A 610 15.08 -4.89 -20.94
N THR A 611 16.27 -5.46 -21.17
CA THR A 611 17.11 -5.08 -22.30
C THR A 611 16.48 -5.44 -23.65
N SER A 612 15.82 -6.61 -23.75
CA SER A 612 15.13 -7.00 -25.00
C SER A 612 13.90 -6.13 -25.28
N LEU A 613 13.18 -5.73 -24.23
CA LEU A 613 12.05 -4.81 -24.34
C LEU A 613 12.51 -3.43 -24.81
N LEU A 614 13.59 -2.88 -24.22
CA LEU A 614 14.20 -1.61 -24.67
C LEU A 614 14.58 -1.66 -26.16
N ALA A 615 15.14 -2.77 -26.63
CA ALA A 615 15.49 -2.95 -28.04
C ALA A 615 14.27 -3.08 -28.99
N SER A 616 13.09 -3.39 -28.45
CA SER A 616 11.86 -3.65 -29.23
C SER A 616 10.81 -2.53 -29.09
N LEU A 617 11.15 -1.38 -28.49
CA LEU A 617 10.19 -0.31 -28.24
C LEU A 617 9.59 0.31 -29.50
N SER A 618 10.32 0.27 -30.62
CA SER A 618 9.80 0.72 -31.93
C SER A 618 8.59 -0.09 -32.40
N SER A 619 8.43 -1.34 -31.93
CA SER A 619 7.26 -2.16 -32.20
C SER A 619 6.02 -1.74 -31.40
N PHE A 620 6.17 -0.86 -30.40
CA PHE A 620 5.10 -0.47 -29.47
C PHE A 620 4.99 1.06 -29.33
N PRO A 621 4.60 1.79 -30.40
CA PRO A 621 4.62 3.25 -30.40
C PRO A 621 3.65 3.90 -29.41
N ALA A 622 2.62 3.17 -28.94
CA ALA A 622 1.67 3.67 -27.95
C ALA A 622 2.03 3.31 -26.50
N LEU A 623 3.11 2.56 -26.27
CA LEU A 623 3.48 2.09 -24.93
C LEU A 623 3.86 3.29 -24.05
N ARG A 624 3.26 3.37 -22.85
CA ARG A 624 3.46 4.46 -21.88
C ARG A 624 3.86 3.97 -20.51
N ASP A 625 3.36 2.82 -20.07
CA ASP A 625 3.61 2.31 -18.72
C ASP A 625 4.12 0.86 -18.75
N ILE A 626 5.15 0.57 -17.96
CA ILE A 626 5.64 -0.77 -17.65
C ILE A 626 5.56 -0.95 -16.15
N THR A 627 4.72 -1.84 -15.64
CA THR A 627 4.54 -2.09 -14.22
C THR A 627 5.24 -3.39 -13.82
N HIS A 628 6.05 -3.36 -12.76
CA HIS A 628 6.69 -4.57 -12.24
C HIS A 628 6.60 -4.64 -10.70
N PRO A 629 6.07 -5.73 -10.10
CA PRO A 629 5.79 -5.81 -8.67
C PRO A 629 7.07 -5.82 -7.81
N ALA A 630 8.16 -6.36 -8.34
CA ALA A 630 9.46 -6.32 -7.65
C ALA A 630 10.24 -4.99 -7.86
N CYS A 631 9.66 -4.01 -8.56
CA CYS A 631 10.31 -2.72 -8.78
C CYS A 631 10.13 -1.84 -7.54
N VAL A 632 11.12 -1.90 -6.65
CA VAL A 632 11.18 -1.06 -5.45
C VAL A 632 12.09 0.13 -5.73
N TRP A 633 11.54 1.34 -5.59
CA TRP A 633 12.31 2.57 -5.80
C TRP A 633 13.29 2.79 -4.65
N PRO A 634 14.59 2.97 -4.94
CA PRO A 634 15.55 3.35 -3.92
C PRO A 634 15.25 4.74 -3.37
N THR A 635 15.42 4.91 -2.06
CA THR A 635 15.10 6.16 -1.37
C THR A 635 16.32 7.05 -1.18
N SER A 636 17.51 6.46 -1.16
CA SER A 636 18.79 7.14 -0.96
C SER A 636 19.61 7.28 -2.24
N GLU A 637 20.42 8.34 -2.33
CA GLU A 637 21.32 8.61 -3.46
C GLU A 637 22.26 7.42 -3.81
N PRO A 638 22.87 6.70 -2.85
CA PRO A 638 23.75 5.57 -3.17
C PRO A 638 23.01 4.36 -3.71
N GLU A 639 21.81 4.10 -3.19
CA GLU A 639 20.96 3.03 -3.70
C GLU A 639 20.47 3.34 -5.10
N ILE A 640 20.14 4.61 -5.40
CA ILE A 640 19.79 5.08 -6.75
C ILE A 640 20.91 4.76 -7.73
N LEU A 641 22.17 5.11 -7.41
CA LEU A 641 23.32 4.87 -8.28
C LEU A 641 23.56 3.36 -8.56
N LYS A 642 23.26 2.51 -7.58
CA LYS A 642 23.45 1.05 -7.69
C LYS A 642 22.24 0.33 -8.30
N SER A 643 21.06 0.93 -8.26
CA SER A 643 19.81 0.29 -8.66
C SER A 643 19.73 0.09 -10.16
N SER A 644 19.53 -1.17 -10.58
CA SER A 644 19.23 -1.48 -11.99
C SER A 644 17.86 -0.96 -12.40
N TRP A 645 16.89 -0.90 -11.47
CA TRP A 645 15.56 -0.36 -11.72
C TRP A 645 15.62 1.11 -12.12
N VAL A 646 16.43 1.92 -11.46
CA VAL A 646 16.60 3.34 -11.81
C VAL A 646 17.21 3.47 -13.21
N LYS A 647 18.25 2.69 -13.52
CA LYS A 647 18.87 2.71 -14.86
C LYS A 647 17.87 2.38 -15.97
N TRP A 648 17.06 1.34 -15.77
CA TRP A 648 16.01 0.99 -16.73
C TRP A 648 14.93 2.07 -16.79
N ALA A 649 14.49 2.60 -15.65
CA ALA A 649 13.47 3.65 -15.61
C ALA A 649 13.92 4.91 -16.35
N GLU A 650 15.18 5.35 -16.17
CA GLU A 650 15.74 6.47 -16.93
C GLU A 650 15.83 6.16 -18.43
N SER A 651 16.25 4.94 -18.79
CA SER A 651 16.31 4.51 -20.21
C SER A 651 14.93 4.46 -20.88
N PHE A 652 13.90 3.99 -20.16
CA PHE A 652 12.52 3.99 -20.65
C PHE A 652 11.97 5.41 -20.75
N LEU A 653 12.29 6.27 -19.78
CA LEU A 653 11.80 7.65 -19.76
C LEU A 653 12.36 8.48 -20.92
N GLU A 654 13.60 8.21 -21.36
CA GLU A 654 14.17 8.80 -22.59
C GLU A 654 13.34 8.47 -23.84
N GLN A 655 12.57 7.38 -23.81
CA GLN A 655 11.64 6.98 -24.87
C GLN A 655 10.19 7.39 -24.58
N GLY A 656 9.94 8.19 -23.54
CA GLY A 656 8.59 8.60 -23.11
C GLY A 656 7.80 7.52 -22.34
N ILE A 657 8.46 6.47 -21.86
CA ILE A 657 7.84 5.33 -21.18
C ILE A 657 8.17 5.37 -19.68
N HIS A 658 7.16 5.17 -18.84
CA HIS A 658 7.29 5.12 -17.39
C HIS A 658 7.44 3.69 -16.88
N LEU A 659 8.47 3.45 -16.07
CA LEU A 659 8.55 2.26 -15.23
C LEU A 659 7.82 2.53 -13.92
N VAL A 660 6.95 1.60 -13.52
CA VAL A 660 5.99 1.73 -12.41
C VAL A 660 6.20 0.59 -11.40
N GLY A 661 6.27 0.95 -10.12
CA GLY A 661 6.36 0.00 -9.01
C GLY A 661 5.01 -0.64 -8.62
N PRO A 662 4.98 -1.50 -7.58
CA PRO A 662 3.76 -2.18 -7.13
C PRO A 662 2.64 -1.23 -6.69
N ASP A 663 2.99 -0.08 -6.11
CA ASP A 663 2.02 0.89 -5.57
C ASP A 663 1.57 1.93 -6.62
N SER A 664 1.68 1.60 -7.91
CA SER A 664 1.48 2.54 -9.03
C SER A 664 2.39 3.78 -9.00
N VAL A 665 3.47 3.74 -8.23
CA VAL A 665 4.44 4.83 -8.12
C VAL A 665 5.41 4.78 -9.30
N ARG A 666 5.50 5.88 -10.05
CA ARG A 666 6.45 6.07 -11.16
C ARG A 666 7.81 6.52 -10.63
N TRP A 667 8.88 6.11 -11.32
CA TRP A 667 10.18 6.74 -11.10
C TRP A 667 10.13 8.22 -11.48
N ARG A 668 10.62 9.08 -10.59
CA ARG A 668 10.89 10.49 -10.90
C ARG A 668 12.40 10.71 -10.91
N PRO A 669 12.95 11.20 -12.02
CA PRO A 669 14.33 11.67 -12.04
C PRO A 669 14.53 12.67 -10.90
N ARG A 670 15.52 12.41 -10.04
CA ARG A 670 15.87 13.34 -8.98
C ARG A 670 16.72 14.47 -9.55
N LEU A 671 16.77 15.59 -8.83
CA LEU A 671 17.66 16.70 -9.13
C LEU A 671 19.10 16.16 -9.27
N LYS A 672 19.60 16.13 -10.51
CA LYS A 672 20.99 15.75 -10.80
C LYS A 672 21.86 16.97 -10.53
N PHE A 673 23.00 16.75 -9.88
CA PHE A 673 23.98 17.81 -9.70
C PHE A 673 24.54 18.17 -11.07
N VAL A 674 24.38 19.42 -11.50
CA VAL A 674 25.09 19.92 -12.67
C VAL A 674 26.55 20.05 -12.25
N THR A 675 27.34 19.00 -12.43
CA THR A 675 28.79 19.12 -12.32
C THR A 675 29.20 20.11 -13.40
N LYS A 676 29.58 21.33 -12.99
CA LYS A 676 30.25 22.26 -13.91
C LYS A 676 31.41 21.48 -14.49
N SER A 677 31.30 21.08 -15.75
CA SER A 677 32.40 20.46 -16.49
C SER A 677 33.57 21.43 -16.33
N LYS A 678 34.66 20.97 -15.71
CA LYS A 678 35.88 21.78 -15.65
C LYS A 678 36.25 22.07 -17.12
N LYS A 679 36.02 23.32 -17.53
CA LYS A 679 36.57 23.85 -18.78
C LYS A 679 38.06 24.05 -18.58
#